data_AF-A0A8W8HXJ6-F1
#
_entry.id   AF-A0A8W8HXJ6-F1
#
_cell.length_a   1.000
_cell.length_b   1.000
_cell.length_c   1.000
_cell.angle_alpha   90.00
_cell.angle_beta   90.00
_cell.angle_gamma   90.00
#
_symmetry.space_group_name_H-M   'P 1'
#
loop_
_entity.id
_entity.type
_entity.pdbx_description
1 polymer ?
#
loop_
_entity_poly.entity_id
_entity_poly.type
_entity_poly.pdbx_seq_one_letter_code
_entity_poly.pdbx_strand_id
1 'polypeptide(L)'
;MGCGGSKQDVAAVQQPQPIENNIKPVSEPPKPVSNGTTPNQEVKDEQEEEEEETGSDCLYISTDPGEETLEVDDSLEEYNHIKPSEEAQENHIKKATNVKFFEDWFPEYFQDTDADSESRPRTVNHIDIKVHGSDKQLTIADIDKRARETPQDKASSFKALRNYLLKDLEKQTDKDRLAVRAILVWLSIQEEGNFGSKAANKDSPEGFLSLLAKKQTMFSTFFTVLCREFGLTCVQIKGLSKAGDYQPGDAITKENSSDNWTAVYFENSWNIVHPYWVCRGLFGHRPAGWIKLEAGGKTIGKSEKGAAGVLRNAFKEYYIFPNPKEFIHTCYPIDSKWQLTKNTISLKRFEKMPYLLPTFFGMGLKLISDETCLLNTIKGECMIEMQAPLKNANQIGLWYELYLKEGTGKTDDEKRMLQKENIPKLVAMIRCGDLWQFKLSLPIEGTFKICCYGGPYKSSLARIAEFRVDCKERKKDCRILPFDPGRVGFGPGPAAASAGFFLPSHAGGLVPVNAKSTIEISFTVEKIVIERTTIRATLYTTNKDQTVLQENVSVRTSVETSTVYFDAEVPDEGEYALSINTVRQSQTTQTTQTSTAVSNGKSQQHAHVREETSNVCNYLLSTFAKSKEKLNQKLARSELQSSLESAPKHGEGLAKGIKNIENGIKKCLKQKIMSSDNQIVVAKSKLEHLRIKNEVRNAKLRRNLYVTMGTIHKIKNSSLSRICDKEIQELEEFKMELEQLQKFPQEPPSLHWAIGELANSHTLWDEINNTVKAFLTLLGEPPESLKTWNDMLNVLRPPADMPPMLSLTARIKEMETSGAPKEGVDLENVTKCLKTYSIDQVRNINVGAAVMYEWVSNVYSLY
;
A
#
# COMPACT_ATOMS: atom_id res chain seq x y z
N MET A 1 9.43 22.41 81.31
CA MET A 1 10.89 22.13 81.32
C MET A 1 11.41 22.41 79.91
N GLY A 2 12.33 23.39 79.79
CA GLY A 2 13.18 23.78 78.64
C GLY A 2 12.51 23.95 77.26
N CYS A 3 12.18 25.13 76.72
CA CYS A 3 12.89 26.41 76.45
C CYS A 3 13.87 26.43 75.27
N GLY A 4 13.64 27.39 74.34
CA GLY A 4 14.56 27.96 73.32
C GLY A 4 14.00 27.83 71.90
N GLY A 5 13.48 28.85 71.19
CA GLY A 5 13.95 30.23 70.99
C GLY A 5 14.95 30.25 69.82
N SER A 6 14.87 31.02 68.72
CA SER A 6 14.40 32.40 68.54
C SER A 6 14.09 32.79 67.07
N LYS A 7 13.28 33.86 66.96
CA LYS A 7 12.97 34.75 65.82
C LYS A 7 14.23 35.38 65.18
N GLN A 8 14.24 35.59 63.85
CA GLN A 8 14.04 36.87 63.11
C GLN A 8 14.90 38.06 63.60
N ASP A 9 15.87 38.53 62.79
CA ASP A 9 15.76 39.80 62.03
C ASP A 9 17.01 40.20 61.23
N VAL A 10 16.74 40.62 59.98
CA VAL A 10 17.27 41.73 59.14
C VAL A 10 18.75 42.14 59.21
N ALA A 11 19.43 42.09 58.05
CA ALA A 11 20.26 43.19 57.56
C ALA A 11 20.37 43.15 56.02
N ALA A 12 20.03 44.27 55.39
CA ALA A 12 20.18 44.51 53.96
C ALA A 12 21.50 45.22 53.65
N VAL A 13 21.79 45.28 52.34
CA VAL A 13 22.68 46.23 51.62
C VAL A 13 24.13 45.78 51.40
N GLN A 14 24.47 45.37 50.17
CA GLN A 14 25.36 46.13 49.28
C GLN A 14 25.46 45.47 47.89
N GLN A 15 25.17 46.24 46.84
CA GLN A 15 25.62 45.99 45.46
C GLN A 15 27.14 46.19 45.36
N PRO A 16 27.79 45.59 44.35
CA PRO A 16 28.79 46.34 43.60
C PRO A 16 28.56 46.36 42.08
N GLN A 17 29.00 47.50 41.55
CA GLN A 17 28.99 48.04 40.19
C GLN A 17 29.87 47.28 39.16
N PRO A 18 29.73 47.57 37.85
CA PRO A 18 30.32 46.81 36.75
C PRO A 18 31.74 47.29 36.39
N ILE A 19 32.50 46.42 35.72
CA ILE A 19 33.82 46.73 35.14
C ILE A 19 33.70 46.65 33.61
N GLU A 20 33.91 47.78 32.94
CA GLU A 20 34.16 47.89 31.50
C GLU A 20 35.61 47.49 31.16
N ASN A 21 35.82 46.86 29.99
CA ASN A 21 36.65 47.46 28.93
C ASN A 21 36.76 46.64 27.62
N ASN A 22 36.47 47.36 26.53
CA ASN A 22 37.15 47.42 25.23
C ASN A 22 37.36 46.18 24.33
N ILE A 23 36.61 46.11 23.23
CA ILE A 23 37.13 45.70 21.90
C ILE A 23 36.49 46.58 20.80
N LYS A 24 37.34 47.13 19.90
CA LYS A 24 37.01 48.01 18.75
C LYS A 24 36.27 47.28 17.61
N PRO A 25 35.51 47.99 16.75
CA PRO A 25 34.84 47.42 15.58
C PRO A 25 35.76 47.43 14.34
N VAL A 26 35.69 46.37 13.51
CA VAL A 26 36.37 46.31 12.21
C VAL A 26 35.36 46.03 11.09
N SER A 27 35.23 47.07 10.26
CA SER A 27 34.86 47.23 8.84
C SER A 27 34.24 46.12 7.98
N GLU A 28 33.36 46.61 7.09
CA GLU A 28 32.67 46.03 5.92
C GLU A 28 33.47 45.06 5.02
N PRO A 29 32.78 44.16 4.28
CA PRO A 29 33.41 43.24 3.33
C PRO A 29 33.68 43.90 1.95
N PRO A 30 34.80 43.57 1.28
CA PRO A 30 35.10 44.08 -0.06
C PRO A 30 34.45 43.25 -1.19
N LYS A 31 34.15 43.94 -2.30
CA LYS A 31 33.68 43.39 -3.60
C LYS A 31 34.79 42.60 -4.32
N PRO A 32 34.45 41.67 -5.24
CA PRO A 32 35.42 40.82 -5.91
C PRO A 32 36.05 41.49 -7.13
N VAL A 33 37.35 41.29 -7.33
CA VAL A 33 38.06 41.56 -8.60
C VAL A 33 38.93 40.36 -8.96
N SER A 34 38.84 40.00 -10.24
CA SER A 34 39.52 38.92 -10.96
C SER A 34 41.05 39.05 -11.00
N ASN A 35 41.76 37.91 -10.92
CA ASN A 35 42.72 37.46 -11.94
C ASN A 35 43.36 36.12 -11.53
N GLY A 36 43.53 35.23 -12.51
CA GLY A 36 44.03 33.87 -12.31
C GLY A 36 45.56 33.79 -12.19
N THR A 37 46.04 32.60 -11.80
CA THR A 37 47.18 31.84 -12.36
C THR A 37 47.25 30.51 -11.57
N THR A 38 47.28 29.37 -12.28
CA THR A 38 47.47 28.00 -11.73
C THR A 38 48.94 27.77 -11.31
N PRO A 39 49.25 26.84 -10.39
CA PRO A 39 49.62 25.50 -10.86
C PRO A 39 49.21 24.31 -9.97
N ASN A 40 48.81 23.23 -10.66
CA ASN A 40 48.86 21.80 -10.34
C ASN A 40 49.02 21.34 -8.89
N GLN A 41 47.95 20.74 -8.34
CA GLN A 41 48.02 19.57 -7.46
C GLN A 41 46.86 18.62 -7.76
N GLU A 42 47.18 17.33 -7.75
CA GLU A 42 46.39 16.19 -8.22
C GLU A 42 44.98 16.12 -7.63
N VAL A 43 43.98 16.17 -8.50
CA VAL A 43 42.58 15.90 -8.17
C VAL A 43 42.38 14.39 -8.16
N LYS A 44 42.21 13.82 -6.96
CA LYS A 44 41.45 12.58 -6.81
C LYS A 44 39.99 12.94 -7.02
N ASP A 45 39.40 12.45 -8.10
CA ASP A 45 37.96 12.47 -8.33
C ASP A 45 37.27 11.62 -7.24
N GLU A 46 36.96 12.25 -6.11
CA GLU A 46 35.85 11.82 -5.26
C GLU A 46 34.60 12.47 -5.84
N GLN A 47 33.87 11.72 -6.68
CA GLN A 47 32.49 12.03 -7.00
C GLN A 47 31.70 11.97 -5.69
N GLU A 48 31.54 13.13 -5.05
CA GLU A 48 30.43 13.37 -4.14
C GLU A 48 29.15 13.21 -4.97
N GLU A 49 28.54 12.02 -4.90
CA GLU A 49 27.12 11.87 -5.17
C GLU A 49 26.41 12.81 -4.18
N GLU A 50 26.08 14.02 -4.64
CA GLU A 50 25.00 14.80 -4.06
C GLU A 50 23.76 13.89 -4.11
N GLU A 51 23.47 13.23 -2.98
CA GLU A 51 22.18 12.60 -2.75
C GLU A 51 21.13 13.71 -2.98
N GLU A 52 20.45 13.66 -4.12
CA GLU A 52 19.20 14.37 -4.35
C GLU A 52 18.30 14.05 -3.16
N GLU A 53 18.18 15.00 -2.22
CA GLU A 53 17.10 15.02 -1.24
C GLU A 53 15.80 14.89 -2.03
N THR A 54 15.22 13.68 -2.01
CA THR A 54 14.03 13.33 -2.78
C THR A 54 12.93 14.37 -2.52
N GLY A 55 12.66 15.21 -3.52
CA GLY A 55 12.02 16.52 -3.39
C GLY A 55 10.53 16.50 -3.01
N SER A 56 10.16 16.05 -1.81
CA SER A 56 8.78 16.19 -1.31
C SER A 56 8.60 16.47 0.19
N ASP A 57 9.64 16.29 1.02
CA ASP A 57 9.56 16.51 2.47
C ASP A 57 9.66 18.01 2.80
N CYS A 58 8.51 18.67 2.91
CA CYS A 58 8.39 20.01 3.47
C CYS A 58 7.71 19.96 4.83
N LEU A 59 8.13 20.86 5.73
CA LEU A 59 7.43 21.12 6.99
C LEU A 59 6.37 22.20 6.78
N TYR A 60 5.47 22.32 7.75
CA TYR A 60 4.42 23.32 7.75
C TYR A 60 4.67 24.31 8.87
N ILE A 61 4.64 25.61 8.58
CA ILE A 61 4.73 26.68 9.57
C ILE A 61 3.32 27.08 10.00
N SER A 62 3.14 27.49 11.26
CA SER A 62 1.81 27.59 11.88
C SER A 62 0.87 28.48 11.06
N THR A 63 1.19 29.76 10.96
CA THR A 63 0.60 30.72 10.02
C THR A 63 1.66 31.70 9.55
N ASP A 64 1.35 32.43 8.47
CA ASP A 64 2.16 33.56 8.01
C ASP A 64 2.46 34.51 9.19
N PRO A 65 3.73 34.91 9.44
CA PRO A 65 4.13 35.76 10.57
C PRO A 65 3.68 37.24 10.45
N GLY A 66 2.49 37.50 9.89
CA GLY A 66 1.93 38.84 9.78
C GLY A 66 1.21 39.31 11.05
N GLU A 67 1.18 40.62 11.25
CA GLU A 67 0.30 41.23 12.25
C GLU A 67 -1.11 41.30 11.65
N GLU A 68 -2.05 40.54 12.21
CA GLU A 68 -3.45 40.59 11.77
C GLU A 68 -4.03 41.97 12.11
N THR A 69 -4.11 42.84 11.10
CA THR A 69 -4.73 44.16 11.24
C THR A 69 -6.20 44.15 10.84
N LEU A 70 -6.69 43.04 10.31
CA LEU A 70 -8.07 42.88 9.85
C LEU A 70 -8.81 41.91 10.75
N GLU A 71 -9.66 42.44 11.63
CA GLU A 71 -10.64 41.61 12.30
C GLU A 71 -11.73 41.20 11.31
N VAL A 72 -11.83 39.90 11.07
CA VAL A 72 -12.98 39.27 10.42
C VAL A 72 -13.78 38.63 11.53
N ASP A 73 -15.11 38.84 11.52
CA ASP A 73 -15.98 38.20 12.50
C ASP A 73 -15.80 36.68 12.42
N ASP A 74 -15.35 36.07 13.52
CA ASP A 74 -15.08 34.64 13.62
C ASP A 74 -16.37 33.86 13.28
N SER A 75 -17.56 34.37 13.63
CA SER A 75 -18.85 33.72 13.35
C SER A 75 -19.97 34.72 13.12
N LEU A 76 -20.52 34.74 11.91
CA LEU A 76 -21.70 35.56 11.60
C LEU A 76 -22.94 35.01 12.32
N GLU A 77 -23.78 35.90 12.87
CA GLU A 77 -24.99 35.51 13.60
C GLU A 77 -25.93 34.62 12.77
N GLU A 78 -25.95 34.84 11.46
CA GLU A 78 -26.69 34.03 10.48
C GLU A 78 -26.30 32.55 10.52
N TYR A 79 -25.09 32.19 10.96
CA TYR A 79 -24.63 30.80 11.02
C TYR A 79 -24.92 30.10 12.35
N ASN A 80 -25.39 30.81 13.38
CA ASN A 80 -25.57 30.26 14.73
C ASN A 80 -26.55 29.09 14.83
N HIS A 81 -27.45 28.95 13.85
CA HIS A 81 -28.39 27.84 13.76
C HIS A 81 -27.74 26.53 13.26
N ILE A 82 -26.56 26.62 12.64
CA ILE A 82 -25.83 25.49 12.03
C ILE A 82 -24.82 24.94 13.05
N LYS A 83 -25.26 24.03 13.90
CA LYS A 83 -24.42 23.48 14.98
C LYS A 83 -23.31 22.57 14.42
N PRO A 84 -22.06 22.69 14.91
CA PRO A 84 -21.03 21.67 14.73
C PRO A 84 -21.52 20.38 15.41
N SER A 85 -21.86 19.34 14.64
CA SER A 85 -22.26 18.04 15.19
C SER A 85 -21.78 16.88 14.31
N GLU A 86 -21.52 15.74 14.94
CA GLU A 86 -20.93 14.56 14.31
C GLU A 86 -21.86 13.75 13.41
N GLU A 87 -23.18 13.77 13.65
CA GLU A 87 -24.12 12.84 13.01
C GLU A 87 -24.11 12.95 11.48
N ALA A 88 -23.71 14.10 10.94
CA ALA A 88 -23.55 14.33 9.50
C ALA A 88 -22.20 13.86 8.93
N GLN A 89 -21.15 13.74 9.76
CA GLN A 89 -19.80 13.41 9.29
C GLN A 89 -19.63 11.90 9.07
N GLU A 90 -20.11 11.03 9.97
CA GLU A 90 -19.95 9.56 9.86
C GLU A 90 -20.52 8.96 8.57
N ASN A 91 -21.62 9.51 8.04
CA ASN A 91 -22.22 9.07 6.78
C ASN A 91 -21.42 9.48 5.52
N HIS A 92 -20.48 10.42 5.66
CA HIS A 92 -19.67 10.96 4.56
C HIS A 92 -18.16 10.69 4.71
N ILE A 93 -17.71 10.10 5.82
CA ILE A 93 -16.29 9.72 6.10
C ILE A 93 -15.67 8.81 5.02
N LYS A 94 -16.45 8.22 4.10
CA LYS A 94 -15.93 7.52 2.91
C LYS A 94 -15.54 8.42 1.73
N LYS A 95 -15.72 9.74 1.82
CA LYS A 95 -15.18 10.67 0.82
C LYS A 95 -13.73 10.97 1.16
N ALA A 96 -12.86 10.05 0.77
CA ALA A 96 -11.42 10.23 0.71
C ALA A 96 -11.09 11.67 0.26
N THR A 97 -10.25 12.35 1.01
CA THR A 97 -9.21 13.14 0.35
C THR A 97 -8.56 12.14 -0.63
N ASN A 98 -8.89 12.21 -1.92
CA ASN A 98 -8.31 11.37 -2.99
C ASN A 98 -6.81 11.68 -3.19
N VAL A 99 -6.14 12.09 -2.12
CA VAL A 99 -4.75 12.51 -2.05
C VAL A 99 -3.91 11.28 -2.28
N LYS A 100 -3.32 11.24 -3.47
CA LYS A 100 -2.27 10.29 -3.78
C LYS A 100 -0.99 10.79 -3.10
N PHE A 101 -0.70 10.25 -1.93
CA PHE A 101 0.59 10.47 -1.27
C PHE A 101 1.74 9.81 -2.02
N PHE A 102 1.43 8.73 -2.76
CA PHE A 102 2.38 8.01 -3.59
C PHE A 102 1.71 7.64 -4.92
N GLU A 103 2.48 7.67 -6.01
CA GLU A 103 2.00 7.24 -7.32
C GLU A 103 1.61 5.76 -7.27
N ASP A 104 0.46 5.42 -7.86
CA ASP A 104 -0.11 4.06 -7.92
C ASP A 104 -0.37 3.35 -6.58
N TRP A 105 -0.42 4.09 -5.47
CA TRP A 105 -0.81 3.56 -4.15
C TRP A 105 -2.31 3.67 -3.88
N PHE A 106 -2.91 2.59 -3.38
CA PHE A 106 -4.30 2.56 -2.92
C PHE A 106 -4.37 2.21 -1.43
N PRO A 107 -4.76 3.14 -0.55
CA PRO A 107 -4.88 2.84 0.87
C PRO A 107 -6.02 1.86 1.10
N GLU A 108 -5.71 0.69 1.68
CA GLU A 108 -6.71 -0.12 2.36
C GLU A 108 -6.69 0.25 3.85
N TYR A 109 -7.83 0.64 4.40
CA TYR A 109 -7.95 0.97 5.82
C TYR A 109 -8.33 -0.27 6.63
N PHE A 110 -7.94 -0.30 7.90
CA PHE A 110 -8.42 -1.31 8.85
C PHE A 110 -9.95 -1.29 8.89
N GLN A 111 -10.59 -2.43 8.64
CA GLN A 111 -12.03 -2.55 8.81
C GLN A 111 -12.34 -2.54 10.31
N ASP A 112 -12.96 -1.47 10.81
CA ASP A 112 -13.50 -1.49 12.16
C ASP A 112 -14.62 -2.55 12.21
N THR A 113 -14.49 -3.46 13.17
CA THR A 113 -15.35 -4.64 13.35
C THR A 113 -16.65 -4.25 14.02
N ASP A 114 -17.48 -3.47 13.33
CA ASP A 114 -18.90 -3.41 13.62
C ASP A 114 -19.60 -4.51 12.81
N ALA A 115 -20.32 -5.38 13.52
CA ALA A 115 -20.86 -6.66 13.03
C ALA A 115 -21.96 -6.57 11.96
N ASP A 116 -22.29 -5.38 11.45
CA ASP A 116 -23.32 -5.16 10.42
C ASP A 116 -22.72 -4.60 9.12
N SER A 117 -22.10 -5.46 8.33
CA SER A 117 -21.36 -5.06 7.12
C SER A 117 -21.80 -5.77 5.84
N GLU A 118 -22.84 -6.63 5.86
CA GLU A 118 -23.31 -7.29 4.62
C GLU A 118 -24.07 -6.36 3.65
N SER A 119 -24.24 -5.08 3.99
CA SER A 119 -24.86 -4.06 3.10
C SER A 119 -23.94 -2.91 2.70
N ARG A 120 -22.62 -2.98 2.97
CA ARG A 120 -21.71 -1.87 2.63
C ARG A 120 -21.40 -1.83 1.12
N PRO A 121 -21.69 -0.73 0.40
CA PRO A 121 -21.19 -0.56 -0.96
C PRO A 121 -19.67 -0.56 -0.95
N ARG A 122 -19.10 -1.36 -1.85
CA ARG A 122 -17.67 -1.37 -2.17
C ARG A 122 -17.26 0.06 -2.54
N THR A 123 -16.18 0.56 -1.94
CA THR A 123 -15.53 1.79 -2.38
C THR A 123 -15.17 1.63 -3.85
N VAL A 124 -15.88 2.36 -4.70
CA VAL A 124 -15.66 2.40 -6.14
C VAL A 124 -14.45 3.31 -6.37
N ASN A 125 -13.25 2.72 -6.37
CA ASN A 125 -12.12 3.34 -7.06
C ASN A 125 -12.40 3.26 -8.56
N HIS A 126 -12.37 4.41 -9.23
CA HIS A 126 -12.51 4.57 -10.68
C HIS A 126 -13.80 4.07 -11.33
N ILE A 127 -14.91 4.78 -11.12
CA ILE A 127 -15.99 4.83 -12.13
C ILE A 127 -16.53 6.26 -12.15
N ASP A 128 -16.40 6.92 -13.31
CA ASP A 128 -17.22 8.06 -13.70
C ASP A 128 -18.67 7.77 -13.31
N ILE A 129 -19.24 8.60 -12.44
CA ILE A 129 -20.62 8.45 -12.00
C ILE A 129 -21.52 8.58 -13.25
N LYS A 130 -21.96 7.45 -13.81
CA LYS A 130 -22.97 7.43 -14.87
C LYS A 130 -24.30 7.85 -14.27
N VAL A 131 -24.70 9.09 -14.54
CA VAL A 131 -26.11 9.51 -14.52
C VAL A 131 -26.48 9.93 -15.94
N HIS A 132 -27.60 9.41 -16.42
CA HIS A 132 -28.21 9.81 -17.68
C HIS A 132 -28.58 11.29 -17.65
N GLY A 133 -27.91 12.09 -18.47
CA GLY A 133 -28.23 13.49 -18.71
C GLY A 133 -27.21 14.09 -19.68
N SER A 134 -27.67 14.86 -20.67
CA SER A 134 -26.87 15.42 -21.77
C SER A 134 -25.97 16.61 -21.38
N ASP A 135 -25.75 16.86 -20.09
CA ASP A 135 -24.90 17.96 -19.61
C ASP A 135 -23.50 17.43 -19.24
N LYS A 136 -22.46 18.04 -19.81
CA LYS A 136 -21.06 17.68 -19.55
C LYS A 136 -20.74 17.91 -18.06
N GLN A 137 -20.48 16.83 -17.32
CA GLN A 137 -20.00 16.89 -15.94
C GLN A 137 -18.56 17.45 -15.92
N LEU A 138 -18.29 18.42 -15.03
CA LEU A 138 -16.94 18.98 -14.89
C LEU A 138 -16.08 18.03 -14.04
N THR A 139 -14.87 17.76 -14.49
CA THR A 139 -13.90 16.98 -13.71
C THR A 139 -13.10 17.88 -12.77
N ILE A 140 -12.50 17.30 -11.72
CA ILE A 140 -11.54 18.01 -10.85
C ILE A 140 -10.41 18.66 -11.68
N ALA A 141 -9.91 17.97 -12.70
CA ALA A 141 -8.87 18.48 -13.57
C ALA A 141 -9.32 19.73 -14.36
N ASP A 142 -10.58 19.79 -14.80
CA ASP A 142 -11.14 20.97 -15.47
C ASP A 142 -11.18 22.18 -14.52
N ILE A 143 -11.56 21.96 -13.26
CA ILE A 143 -11.59 22.99 -12.22
C ILE A 143 -10.18 23.51 -11.92
N ASP A 144 -9.23 22.61 -11.68
CA ASP A 144 -7.85 22.95 -11.34
C ASP A 144 -7.18 23.71 -12.49
N LYS A 145 -7.38 23.24 -13.72
CA LYS A 145 -6.86 23.91 -14.92
C LYS A 145 -7.38 25.34 -15.02
N ARG A 146 -8.71 25.53 -14.90
CA ARG A 146 -9.31 26.86 -14.97
C ARG A 146 -8.76 27.79 -13.89
N ALA A 147 -8.67 27.32 -12.65
CA ALA A 147 -8.15 28.11 -11.55
C ALA A 147 -6.70 28.54 -11.79
N ARG A 148 -5.85 27.64 -12.31
CA ARG A 148 -4.44 27.94 -12.65
C ARG A 148 -4.29 28.90 -13.84
N GLU A 149 -5.20 28.83 -14.81
CA GLU A 149 -5.20 29.67 -16.01
C GLU A 149 -6.00 30.98 -15.83
N THR A 150 -6.34 31.35 -14.58
CA THR A 150 -7.13 32.56 -14.32
C THR A 150 -6.36 33.83 -14.70
N PRO A 151 -6.89 34.68 -15.60
CA PRO A 151 -6.25 35.95 -15.96
C PRO A 151 -6.11 36.90 -14.77
N GLN A 152 -5.01 37.64 -14.69
CA GLN A 152 -4.72 38.55 -13.57
C GLN A 152 -5.79 39.64 -13.39
N ASP A 153 -6.40 40.13 -14.47
CA ASP A 153 -7.45 41.17 -14.40
C ASP A 153 -8.69 40.71 -13.63
N LYS A 154 -8.92 39.41 -13.48
CA LYS A 154 -10.04 38.89 -12.70
C LYS A 154 -9.89 39.14 -11.20
N ALA A 155 -8.66 39.30 -10.70
CA ALA A 155 -8.41 39.64 -9.30
C ALA A 155 -8.76 41.10 -8.94
N SER A 156 -9.12 41.94 -9.92
CA SER A 156 -9.51 43.34 -9.69
C SER A 156 -10.83 43.51 -8.92
N SER A 157 -11.69 42.50 -8.88
CA SER A 157 -12.90 42.49 -8.06
C SER A 157 -13.35 41.08 -7.70
N PHE A 158 -13.96 40.92 -6.52
CA PHE A 158 -14.48 39.62 -6.08
C PHE A 158 -15.48 39.01 -7.07
N LYS A 159 -16.37 39.84 -7.62
CA LYS A 159 -17.37 39.42 -8.61
C LYS A 159 -16.75 38.86 -9.89
N ALA A 160 -15.71 39.50 -10.43
CA ALA A 160 -15.04 39.04 -11.64
C ALA A 160 -14.34 37.69 -11.42
N LEU A 161 -13.62 37.55 -10.29
CA LEU A 161 -12.95 36.32 -9.92
C LEU A 161 -13.96 35.18 -9.69
N ARG A 162 -15.03 35.43 -8.93
CA ARG A 162 -16.11 34.47 -8.66
C ARG A 162 -16.73 33.95 -9.95
N ASN A 163 -17.14 34.84 -10.84
CA ASN A 163 -17.77 34.47 -12.10
C ASN A 163 -16.85 33.63 -12.98
N TYR A 164 -15.54 33.88 -12.94
CA TYR A 164 -14.57 33.11 -13.70
C TYR A 164 -14.35 31.72 -13.09
N LEU A 165 -14.02 31.65 -11.80
CA LEU A 165 -13.71 30.38 -11.13
C LEU A 165 -14.93 29.45 -11.10
N LEU A 166 -16.12 29.98 -10.77
CA LEU A 166 -17.34 29.21 -10.57
C LEU A 166 -18.16 28.98 -11.85
N LYS A 167 -17.61 29.33 -13.02
CA LYS A 167 -18.29 29.14 -14.31
C LYS A 167 -18.75 27.69 -14.49
N ASP A 168 -20.02 27.48 -14.81
CA ASP A 168 -20.63 26.16 -15.05
C ASP A 168 -20.69 25.23 -13.81
N LEU A 169 -20.30 25.69 -12.59
CA LEU A 169 -20.39 24.90 -11.37
C LEU A 169 -21.82 24.81 -10.82
N GLU A 170 -22.69 25.76 -11.14
CA GLU A 170 -24.09 25.78 -10.65
C GLU A 170 -24.89 24.52 -11.03
N LYS A 171 -24.46 23.83 -12.09
CA LYS A 171 -25.07 22.59 -12.59
C LYS A 171 -24.52 21.32 -11.91
N GLN A 172 -23.46 21.44 -11.10
CA GLN A 172 -22.83 20.30 -10.43
C GLN A 172 -23.49 20.03 -9.07
N THR A 173 -23.61 18.75 -8.72
CA THR A 173 -24.20 18.33 -7.43
C THR A 173 -23.31 18.68 -6.23
N ASP A 174 -22.00 18.78 -6.41
CA ASP A 174 -20.98 19.07 -5.40
C ASP A 174 -20.38 20.49 -5.55
N LYS A 175 -21.18 21.43 -6.07
CA LYS A 175 -20.74 22.79 -6.44
C LYS A 175 -19.94 23.52 -5.36
N ASP A 176 -20.32 23.43 -4.09
CA ASP A 176 -19.67 24.16 -2.99
C ASP A 176 -18.29 23.58 -2.67
N ARG A 177 -18.17 22.25 -2.69
CA ARG A 177 -16.90 21.52 -2.57
C ARG A 177 -15.96 21.89 -3.73
N LEU A 178 -16.47 21.94 -4.96
CA LEU A 178 -15.71 22.34 -6.14
C LEU A 178 -15.32 23.83 -6.11
N ALA A 179 -16.19 24.69 -5.58
CA ALA A 179 -15.92 26.12 -5.40
C ALA A 179 -14.75 26.34 -4.44
N VAL A 180 -14.75 25.68 -3.27
CA VAL A 180 -13.63 25.72 -2.33
C VAL A 180 -12.33 25.27 -2.98
N ARG A 181 -12.35 24.17 -3.75
CA ARG A 181 -11.17 23.70 -4.48
C ARG A 181 -10.68 24.74 -5.48
N ALA A 182 -11.58 25.33 -6.28
CA ALA A 182 -11.23 26.34 -7.27
C ALA A 182 -10.55 27.56 -6.62
N ILE A 183 -11.09 28.04 -5.48
CA ILE A 183 -10.51 29.14 -4.70
C ILE A 183 -9.10 28.78 -4.23
N LEU A 184 -8.90 27.60 -3.63
CA LEU A 184 -7.61 27.17 -3.09
C LEU A 184 -6.56 26.95 -4.18
N VAL A 185 -6.94 26.35 -5.32
CA VAL A 185 -6.02 26.17 -6.45
C VAL A 185 -5.59 27.53 -6.99
N TRP A 186 -6.53 28.47 -7.17
CA TRP A 186 -6.21 29.82 -7.60
C TRP A 186 -5.30 30.52 -6.60
N LEU A 187 -5.58 30.43 -5.30
CA LEU A 187 -4.78 31.03 -4.24
C LEU A 187 -3.36 30.43 -4.18
N SER A 188 -3.22 29.11 -4.40
CA SER A 188 -1.95 28.39 -4.30
C SER A 188 -0.90 28.83 -5.32
N ILE A 189 -1.33 29.35 -6.47
CA ILE A 189 -0.44 29.83 -7.52
C ILE A 189 -0.14 31.33 -7.41
N GLN A 190 -0.79 32.06 -6.50
CA GLN A 190 -0.49 33.47 -6.31
C GLN A 190 0.86 33.62 -5.62
N GLU A 191 1.65 34.57 -6.09
CA GLU A 191 2.91 35.01 -5.47
C GLU A 191 2.68 36.38 -4.84
N GLU A 192 2.42 36.40 -3.53
CA GLU A 192 2.14 37.58 -2.72
C GLU A 192 3.21 38.66 -2.90
N GLY A 193 4.48 38.29 -3.02
CA GLY A 193 5.58 39.24 -3.25
C GLY A 193 5.39 40.16 -4.47
N ASN A 194 4.68 39.70 -5.50
CA ASN A 194 4.41 40.48 -6.70
C ASN A 194 3.39 41.62 -6.49
N PHE A 195 2.70 41.64 -5.35
CA PHE A 195 1.66 42.63 -5.01
C PHE A 195 2.11 43.66 -3.97
N GLY A 196 3.37 43.63 -3.53
CA GLY A 196 3.90 44.56 -2.52
C GLY A 196 3.82 46.04 -2.92
N SER A 197 3.92 46.35 -4.21
CA SER A 197 3.81 47.71 -4.76
C SER A 197 2.36 48.17 -5.02
N LYS A 198 1.38 47.26 -4.94
CA LYS A 198 -0.04 47.56 -5.18
C LYS A 198 -0.69 48.24 -3.97
N ALA A 199 -1.90 48.78 -4.19
CA ALA A 199 -2.69 49.38 -3.12
C ALA A 199 -3.33 48.29 -2.25
N ALA A 200 -3.01 48.29 -0.96
CA ALA A 200 -3.63 47.39 0.01
C ALA A 200 -5.04 47.89 0.35
N ASN A 201 -6.06 47.05 0.15
CA ASN A 201 -7.47 47.36 0.42
C ASN A 201 -8.29 46.08 0.61
N LYS A 202 -9.49 46.22 1.19
CA LYS A 202 -10.42 45.12 1.45
C LYS A 202 -11.45 44.90 0.33
N ASP A 203 -11.41 45.70 -0.73
CA ASP A 203 -12.49 45.76 -1.72
C ASP A 203 -12.26 44.80 -2.92
N SER A 204 -11.07 44.21 -3.01
CA SER A 204 -10.67 43.36 -4.13
C SER A 204 -9.71 42.22 -3.74
N PRO A 205 -9.72 41.08 -4.45
CA PRO A 205 -8.71 40.04 -4.28
C PRO A 205 -7.27 40.53 -4.46
N GLU A 206 -7.01 41.42 -5.43
CA GLU A 206 -5.69 42.06 -5.62
C GLU A 206 -5.28 42.89 -4.38
N GLY A 207 -6.22 43.62 -3.79
CA GLY A 207 -6.01 44.38 -2.55
C GLY A 207 -5.59 43.49 -1.38
N PHE A 208 -6.23 42.32 -1.24
CA PHE A 208 -5.87 41.31 -0.23
C PHE A 208 -4.51 40.65 -0.50
N LEU A 209 -4.16 40.38 -1.76
CA LEU A 209 -2.82 39.90 -2.10
C LEU A 209 -1.74 40.94 -1.73
N SER A 210 -2.04 42.24 -1.88
CA SER A 210 -1.15 43.31 -1.41
C SER A 210 -1.06 43.38 0.12
N LEU A 211 -2.17 43.14 0.85
CA LEU A 211 -2.17 43.03 2.31
C LEU A 211 -1.33 41.85 2.79
N LEU A 212 -1.42 40.69 2.13
CA LEU A 212 -0.56 39.52 2.41
C LEU A 212 0.91 39.85 2.17
N ALA A 213 1.24 40.47 1.03
CA ALA A 213 2.60 40.89 0.70
C ALA A 213 3.22 41.82 1.76
N LYS A 214 2.38 42.67 2.37
CA LYS A 214 2.75 43.63 3.43
C LYS A 214 2.61 43.06 4.84
N LYS A 215 2.25 41.78 4.97
CA LYS A 215 2.07 41.08 6.26
C LYS A 215 1.03 41.73 7.19
N GLN A 216 -0.04 42.28 6.60
CA GLN A 216 -1.12 42.99 7.29
C GLN A 216 -2.39 42.13 7.47
N THR A 217 -2.42 40.92 6.91
CA THR A 217 -3.50 39.94 7.00
C THR A 217 -2.93 38.53 6.89
N MET A 218 -3.71 37.51 7.21
CA MET A 218 -3.35 36.10 7.08
C MET A 218 -4.02 35.41 5.89
N PHE A 219 -3.43 34.30 5.41
CA PHE A 219 -4.03 33.45 4.37
C PHE A 219 -5.42 32.93 4.76
N SER A 220 -5.63 32.53 6.02
CA SER A 220 -6.92 32.05 6.50
C SER A 220 -7.97 33.15 6.51
N THR A 221 -7.59 34.38 6.85
CA THR A 221 -8.43 35.57 6.78
C THR A 221 -8.86 35.85 5.34
N PHE A 222 -7.90 35.90 4.40
CA PHE A 222 -8.21 36.12 2.99
C PHE A 222 -9.08 35.00 2.39
N PHE A 223 -8.76 33.74 2.68
CA PHE A 223 -9.57 32.60 2.23
C PHE A 223 -11.00 32.66 2.78
N THR A 224 -11.18 33.05 4.04
CA THR A 224 -12.50 33.22 4.66
C THR A 224 -13.30 34.32 3.95
N VAL A 225 -12.67 35.46 3.63
CA VAL A 225 -13.31 36.54 2.86
C VAL A 225 -13.70 36.06 1.45
N LEU A 226 -12.81 35.37 0.74
CA LEU A 226 -13.12 34.78 -0.57
C LEU A 226 -14.33 33.85 -0.51
N CYS A 227 -14.39 32.98 0.50
CA CYS A 227 -15.53 32.09 0.69
C CYS A 227 -16.85 32.87 0.84
N ARG A 228 -16.88 33.89 1.71
CA ARG A 228 -18.07 34.71 1.95
C ARG A 228 -18.52 35.46 0.69
N GLU A 229 -17.59 36.09 -0.02
CA GLU A 229 -17.85 36.78 -1.29
C GLU A 229 -18.35 35.83 -2.40
N PHE A 230 -18.00 34.55 -2.29
CA PHE A 230 -18.43 33.50 -3.22
C PHE A 230 -19.77 32.87 -2.83
N GLY A 231 -20.34 33.25 -1.68
CA GLY A 231 -21.59 32.75 -1.15
C GLY A 231 -21.47 31.43 -0.38
N LEU A 232 -20.27 31.09 0.09
CA LEU A 232 -20.00 29.90 0.91
C LEU A 232 -20.11 30.24 2.40
N THR A 233 -20.84 29.43 3.14
CA THR A 233 -20.93 29.53 4.60
C THR A 233 -19.64 29.05 5.24
N CYS A 234 -18.93 29.92 5.96
CA CYS A 234 -17.66 29.59 6.58
C CYS A 234 -17.36 30.34 7.89
N VAL A 235 -16.52 29.73 8.71
CA VAL A 235 -16.07 30.22 10.02
C VAL A 235 -14.55 30.14 10.10
N GLN A 236 -13.91 31.19 10.59
CA GLN A 236 -12.48 31.15 10.92
C GLN A 236 -12.30 30.49 12.29
N ILE A 237 -11.34 29.57 12.39
CA ILE A 237 -11.04 28.80 13.60
C ILE A 237 -9.67 29.22 14.12
N LYS A 238 -9.66 29.76 15.33
CA LYS A 238 -8.45 30.06 16.10
C LYS A 238 -7.96 28.80 16.82
N GLY A 239 -6.68 28.50 16.71
CA GLY A 239 -6.10 27.26 17.20
C GLY A 239 -4.62 27.34 17.52
N LEU A 240 -4.04 26.16 17.74
CA LEU A 240 -2.63 25.93 17.98
C LEU A 240 -2.17 24.82 17.05
N SER A 241 -0.96 24.88 16.49
CA SER A 241 -0.41 23.78 15.70
C SER A 241 1.01 23.39 16.05
N LYS A 242 1.32 22.12 15.77
CA LYS A 242 2.67 21.56 15.79
C LYS A 242 3.29 21.82 14.41
N ALA A 243 4.01 22.93 14.31
CA ALA A 243 4.49 23.49 13.05
C ALA A 243 6.03 23.51 12.95
N GLY A 244 6.60 24.29 12.02
CA GLY A 244 7.97 24.13 11.50
C GLY A 244 9.07 23.98 12.55
N ASP A 245 9.01 24.73 13.64
CA ASP A 245 9.99 24.69 14.72
C ASP A 245 9.65 23.69 15.85
N TYR A 246 8.42 23.14 15.88
CA TYR A 246 8.00 22.21 16.91
C TYR A 246 8.83 20.93 16.86
N GLN A 247 9.37 20.52 18.01
CA GLN A 247 9.93 19.20 18.22
C GLN A 247 9.05 18.38 19.17
N PRO A 248 9.01 17.04 19.02
CA PRO A 248 8.26 16.18 19.92
C PRO A 248 8.53 16.46 21.41
N GLY A 249 7.50 16.92 22.12
CA GLY A 249 7.56 17.23 23.55
C GLY A 249 7.84 18.69 23.90
N ASP A 250 7.98 19.57 22.92
CA ASP A 250 8.01 21.01 23.15
C ASP A 250 6.67 21.49 23.72
N ALA A 251 6.72 22.53 24.55
CA ALA A 251 5.52 23.14 25.09
C ALA A 251 4.75 23.88 23.98
N ILE A 252 3.44 23.70 23.93
CA ILE A 252 2.58 24.34 22.94
C ILE A 252 1.86 25.50 23.62
N THR A 253 2.29 26.72 23.34
CA THR A 253 1.72 27.94 23.89
C THR A 253 1.14 28.83 22.79
N LYS A 254 0.37 29.84 23.16
CA LYS A 254 -0.19 30.79 22.17
C LYS A 254 0.93 31.57 21.48
N GLU A 255 2.00 31.88 22.20
CA GLU A 255 3.10 32.71 21.71
C GLU A 255 3.95 32.00 20.66
N ASN A 256 4.07 30.66 20.75
CA ASN A 256 4.94 29.90 19.86
C ASN A 256 4.20 29.01 18.84
N SER A 257 2.88 28.80 19.02
CA SER A 257 2.13 27.81 18.24
C SER A 257 0.77 28.32 17.73
N SER A 258 0.45 29.61 17.88
CA SER A 258 -0.82 30.15 17.35
C SER A 258 -0.96 29.90 15.85
N ASP A 259 -2.15 29.45 15.44
CA ASP A 259 -2.49 29.11 14.07
C ASP A 259 -3.98 29.39 13.82
N ASN A 260 -4.36 29.60 12.56
CA ASN A 260 -5.72 29.88 12.13
C ASN A 260 -6.04 29.13 10.84
N TRP A 261 -7.18 28.44 10.83
CA TRP A 261 -7.72 27.77 9.65
C TRP A 261 -9.22 28.07 9.50
N THR A 262 -9.88 27.44 8.54
CA THR A 262 -11.29 27.75 8.22
C THR A 262 -12.11 26.47 8.23
N ALA A 263 -13.36 26.54 8.69
CA ALA A 263 -14.37 25.52 8.42
C ALA A 263 -15.38 26.06 7.41
N VAL A 264 -15.73 25.26 6.40
CA VAL A 264 -16.73 25.58 5.37
C VAL A 264 -17.87 24.58 5.47
N TYR A 265 -19.10 25.07 5.41
CA TYR A 265 -20.30 24.24 5.49
C TYR A 265 -20.81 23.89 4.09
N PHE A 266 -20.90 22.60 3.81
CA PHE A 266 -21.54 22.04 2.61
C PHE A 266 -21.90 20.58 2.86
N GLU A 267 -22.79 20.01 2.03
CA GLU A 267 -23.27 18.62 2.19
C GLU A 267 -23.72 18.32 3.64
N ASN A 268 -24.45 19.26 4.23
CA ASN A 268 -24.99 19.20 5.59
C ASN A 268 -23.93 19.02 6.70
N SER A 269 -22.66 19.32 6.45
CA SER A 269 -21.58 19.15 7.42
C SER A 269 -20.53 20.27 7.37
N TRP A 270 -19.86 20.52 8.49
CA TRP A 270 -18.70 21.40 8.55
C TRP A 270 -17.44 20.65 8.13
N ASN A 271 -16.67 21.24 7.23
CA ASN A 271 -15.46 20.65 6.65
C ASN A 271 -14.25 21.58 6.86
N ILE A 272 -13.15 21.03 7.37
CA ILE A 272 -11.93 21.80 7.71
C ILE A 272 -11.14 22.13 6.44
N VAL A 273 -10.54 23.31 6.37
CA VAL A 273 -9.57 23.70 5.34
C VAL A 273 -8.45 24.45 6.02
N HIS A 274 -7.19 24.04 5.82
CA HIS A 274 -6.01 24.82 6.24
C HIS A 274 -5.40 25.51 5.01
N PRO A 275 -5.88 26.71 4.62
CA PRO A 275 -5.54 27.31 3.33
C PRO A 275 -4.04 27.63 3.21
N TYR A 276 -3.36 27.93 4.32
CA TYR A 276 -1.94 28.22 4.28
C TYR A 276 -1.12 26.96 3.99
N TRP A 277 -1.39 25.86 4.69
CA TRP A 277 -0.70 24.59 4.47
C TRP A 277 -1.07 23.94 3.13
N VAL A 278 -2.24 24.28 2.56
CA VAL A 278 -2.60 23.93 1.18
C VAL A 278 -1.72 24.66 0.16
N CYS A 279 -1.30 25.91 0.43
CA CYS A 279 -0.66 26.79 -0.55
C CYS A 279 0.86 26.96 -0.36
N ARG A 280 1.39 26.71 0.83
CA ARG A 280 2.78 26.98 1.21
C ARG A 280 3.39 25.80 1.95
N GLY A 281 4.67 25.57 1.73
CA GLY A 281 5.48 24.58 2.45
C GLY A 281 6.88 25.10 2.71
N LEU A 282 7.46 24.71 3.85
CA LEU A 282 8.81 25.08 4.25
C LEU A 282 9.78 23.96 3.87
N PHE A 283 10.67 24.23 2.91
CA PHE A 283 11.61 23.24 2.37
C PHE A 283 13.02 23.46 2.93
N GLY A 284 13.73 22.37 3.23
CA GLY A 284 15.12 22.42 3.69
C GLY A 284 15.32 23.01 5.11
N HIS A 285 14.24 23.16 5.88
CA HIS A 285 14.33 23.58 7.28
C HIS A 285 14.90 22.46 8.15
N ARG A 286 15.90 22.81 8.97
CA ARG A 286 16.55 21.90 9.91
C ARG A 286 16.75 22.60 11.25
N PRO A 287 16.13 22.11 12.35
CA PRO A 287 16.32 22.70 13.66
C PRO A 287 17.75 22.47 14.16
N ALA A 288 18.38 23.50 14.71
CA ALA A 288 19.72 23.38 15.29
C ALA A 288 19.71 22.54 16.58
N GLY A 289 20.87 22.01 16.95
CA GLY A 289 21.10 21.39 18.26
C GLY A 289 20.84 19.88 18.31
N TRP A 290 20.44 19.27 17.21
CA TRP A 290 20.43 17.82 17.06
C TRP A 290 21.67 17.35 16.29
N ILE A 291 22.30 16.29 16.78
CA ILE A 291 23.36 15.57 16.10
C ILE A 291 22.71 14.36 15.44
N LYS A 292 22.70 14.33 14.10
CA LYS A 292 22.24 13.16 13.36
C LYS A 292 23.26 12.04 13.57
N LEU A 293 22.86 11.01 14.31
CA LEU A 293 23.71 9.86 14.57
C LEU A 293 23.70 8.96 13.34
N GLU A 294 22.51 8.65 12.82
CA GLU A 294 22.34 7.68 11.73
C GLU A 294 21.38 8.20 10.64
N ALA A 295 21.75 7.96 9.38
CA ALA A 295 20.89 8.09 8.21
C ALA A 295 21.15 6.94 7.25
N GLY A 296 20.10 6.25 6.81
CA GLY A 296 20.21 5.20 5.78
C GLY A 296 21.22 4.09 6.10
N GLY A 297 21.36 3.69 7.37
CA GLY A 297 22.34 2.67 7.79
C GLY A 297 23.79 3.19 7.90
N LYS A 298 24.01 4.49 7.68
CA LYS A 298 25.33 5.12 7.78
C LYS A 298 25.37 6.08 8.94
N THR A 299 26.50 6.10 9.65
CA THR A 299 26.76 7.13 10.66
C THR A 299 27.11 8.46 9.99
N ILE A 300 26.46 9.54 10.45
CA ILE A 300 26.68 10.89 9.94
C ILE A 300 27.59 11.69 10.87
N GLY A 301 27.35 11.68 12.19
CA GLY A 301 28.22 12.28 13.20
C GLY A 301 28.39 13.80 13.12
N LYS A 302 27.62 14.49 12.27
CA LYS A 302 27.65 15.95 12.11
C LYS A 302 26.53 16.57 12.92
N SER A 303 26.86 17.58 13.73
CA SER A 303 25.85 18.47 14.30
C SER A 303 25.13 19.18 13.16
N GLU A 304 23.80 19.17 13.16
CA GLU A 304 23.06 19.88 12.14
C GLU A 304 23.27 21.38 12.32
N LYS A 305 23.94 22.01 11.33
CA LYS A 305 23.93 23.46 11.21
C LYS A 305 22.48 23.84 10.92
N GLY A 306 21.84 24.50 11.89
CA GLY A 306 20.45 24.92 11.75
C GLY A 306 20.25 25.65 10.41
N ALA A 307 19.18 25.31 9.72
CA ALA A 307 18.80 25.91 8.47
C ALA A 307 17.36 26.40 8.60
N ALA A 308 17.13 27.69 8.33
CA ALA A 308 15.78 28.26 8.42
C ALA A 308 14.81 27.64 7.40
N GLY A 309 15.34 27.10 6.29
CA GLY A 309 14.55 26.62 5.15
C GLY A 309 14.08 27.76 4.25
N VAL A 310 13.40 27.39 3.17
CA VAL A 310 12.84 28.31 2.18
C VAL A 310 11.35 28.02 2.02
N LEU A 311 10.52 29.04 2.27
CA LEU A 311 9.09 28.96 2.01
C LEU A 311 8.85 28.98 0.50
N ARG A 312 8.06 28.03 0.00
CA ARG A 312 7.70 27.96 -1.43
C ARG A 312 6.22 27.66 -1.60
N ASN A 313 5.70 27.98 -2.79
CA ASN A 313 4.40 27.49 -3.21
C ASN A 313 4.41 25.96 -3.21
N ALA A 314 3.46 25.37 -2.52
CA ALA A 314 3.24 23.94 -2.48
C ALA A 314 1.74 23.71 -2.54
N PHE A 315 1.26 22.82 -3.40
CA PHE A 315 -0.16 22.46 -3.41
C PHE A 315 -0.36 21.15 -2.63
N LYS A 316 -0.86 21.23 -1.40
CA LYS A 316 -1.03 20.08 -0.50
C LYS A 316 -2.50 19.76 -0.29
N GLU A 317 -3.01 18.90 -1.16
CA GLU A 317 -4.43 18.55 -1.21
C GLU A 317 -4.98 17.91 0.08
N TYR A 318 -4.14 17.28 0.92
CA TYR A 318 -4.56 16.71 2.20
C TYR A 318 -5.23 17.71 3.13
N TYR A 319 -4.79 18.96 3.13
CA TYR A 319 -5.35 19.99 4.00
C TYR A 319 -6.63 20.64 3.44
N ILE A 320 -7.16 20.08 2.35
CA ILE A 320 -8.50 20.36 1.82
C ILE A 320 -9.44 19.28 2.33
N PHE A 321 -10.21 19.57 3.38
CA PHE A 321 -11.12 18.63 4.03
C PHE A 321 -10.43 17.42 4.69
N PRO A 322 -9.37 17.62 5.50
CA PRO A 322 -8.73 16.52 6.21
C PRO A 322 -9.72 15.86 7.18
N ASN A 323 -9.53 14.57 7.43
CA ASN A 323 -10.27 13.85 8.46
C ASN A 323 -9.99 14.52 9.82
N PRO A 324 -11.01 14.99 10.58
CA PRO A 324 -10.79 15.66 11.87
C PRO A 324 -10.05 14.79 12.89
N LYS A 325 -10.22 13.45 12.84
CA LYS A 325 -9.50 12.49 13.71
C LYS A 325 -8.00 12.42 13.41
N GLU A 326 -7.60 12.78 12.19
CA GLU A 326 -6.19 12.83 11.77
C GLU A 326 -5.62 14.24 11.93
N PHE A 327 -6.37 15.27 11.55
CA PHE A 327 -5.99 16.67 11.63
C PHE A 327 -5.65 17.13 13.07
N ILE A 328 -6.35 16.58 14.07
CA ILE A 328 -6.12 16.88 15.48
C ILE A 328 -4.73 16.48 15.98
N HIS A 329 -3.98 15.64 15.25
CA HIS A 329 -2.59 15.31 15.61
C HIS A 329 -1.63 16.48 15.44
N THR A 330 -1.94 17.42 14.53
CA THR A 330 -1.11 18.56 14.19
C THR A 330 -1.75 19.90 14.53
N CYS A 331 -3.09 19.99 14.56
CA CYS A 331 -3.82 21.26 14.76
C CYS A 331 -4.93 21.12 15.81
N TYR A 332 -4.86 21.92 16.88
CA TYR A 332 -5.80 21.92 18.01
C TYR A 332 -6.63 23.21 18.04
N PRO A 333 -7.95 23.17 17.86
CA PRO A 333 -8.79 24.36 17.95
C PRO A 333 -8.98 24.79 19.41
N ILE A 334 -8.98 26.10 19.66
CA ILE A 334 -9.20 26.66 21.00
C ILE A 334 -10.61 26.35 21.50
N ASP A 335 -11.62 26.49 20.62
CA ASP A 335 -12.98 26.07 20.91
C ASP A 335 -13.17 24.60 20.50
N SER A 336 -13.37 23.75 21.51
CA SER A 336 -13.49 22.30 21.37
C SER A 336 -14.56 21.83 20.37
N LYS A 337 -15.61 22.62 20.11
CA LYS A 337 -16.65 22.25 19.13
C LYS A 337 -16.10 22.11 17.70
N TRP A 338 -15.00 22.80 17.41
CA TRP A 338 -14.33 22.76 16.10
C TRP A 338 -13.34 21.62 15.97
N GLN A 339 -13.20 20.75 16.98
CA GLN A 339 -12.50 19.48 16.80
C GLN A 339 -13.26 18.55 15.86
N LEU A 340 -14.58 18.71 15.75
CA LEU A 340 -15.44 17.92 14.87
C LEU A 340 -15.24 16.41 15.09
N THR A 341 -15.14 16.00 16.36
CA THR A 341 -15.00 14.61 16.79
C THR A 341 -15.87 14.36 18.04
N LYS A 342 -16.25 13.09 18.25
CA LYS A 342 -17.17 12.62 19.31
C LYS A 342 -16.61 12.89 20.67
N ASN A 343 -15.35 12.54 20.78
CA ASN A 343 -14.59 12.51 21.99
C ASN A 343 -13.53 13.59 21.83
N THR A 344 -13.93 14.82 22.14
CA THR A 344 -13.01 15.95 22.12
C THR A 344 -11.84 15.68 23.06
N ILE A 345 -10.64 16.00 22.62
CA ILE A 345 -9.44 15.91 23.45
C ILE A 345 -9.14 17.26 24.12
N SER A 346 -8.41 17.23 25.23
CA SER A 346 -7.91 18.45 25.88
C SER A 346 -6.58 18.91 25.27
N LEU A 347 -6.22 20.18 25.45
CA LEU A 347 -4.90 20.71 25.08
C LEU A 347 -3.75 19.88 25.68
N LYS A 348 -3.86 19.50 26.96
CA LYS A 348 -2.88 18.63 27.64
C LYS A 348 -2.74 17.25 26.97
N ARG A 349 -3.82 16.73 26.39
CA ARG A 349 -3.77 15.48 25.61
C ARG A 349 -3.08 15.74 24.27
N PHE A 350 -3.44 16.81 23.56
CA PHE A 350 -2.85 17.22 22.29
C PHE A 350 -1.32 17.38 22.37
N GLU A 351 -0.82 18.07 23.40
CA GLU A 351 0.63 18.24 23.65
C GLU A 351 1.35 16.90 23.73
N LYS A 352 0.74 15.93 24.40
CA LYS A 352 1.33 14.60 24.58
C LYS A 352 1.16 13.71 23.38
N MET A 353 0.20 13.95 22.49
CA MET A 353 -0.07 13.04 21.37
C MET A 353 1.15 12.89 20.44
N PRO A 354 1.34 11.69 19.87
CA PRO A 354 2.43 11.41 18.94
C PRO A 354 2.34 12.36 17.73
N TYR A 355 3.50 12.81 17.26
CA TYR A 355 3.58 13.66 16.08
C TYR A 355 3.52 12.78 14.83
N LEU A 356 2.30 12.53 14.36
CA LEU A 356 1.99 11.71 13.18
C LEU A 356 1.66 12.63 12.01
N LEU A 357 2.28 12.36 10.86
CA LEU A 357 2.13 13.17 9.65
C LEU A 357 1.08 12.57 8.70
N PRO A 358 0.54 13.35 7.74
CA PRO A 358 -0.49 12.88 6.81
C PRO A 358 -0.17 11.58 6.08
N THR A 359 1.10 11.37 5.72
CA THR A 359 1.63 10.15 5.07
C THR A 359 1.49 8.90 5.93
N PHE A 360 1.52 9.03 7.26
CA PHE A 360 1.24 7.92 8.19
C PHE A 360 -0.18 7.38 7.98
N PHE A 361 -1.16 8.28 7.97
CA PHE A 361 -2.57 7.96 7.76
C PHE A 361 -2.85 7.55 6.31
N GLY A 362 -2.18 8.18 5.34
CA GLY A 362 -2.25 7.85 3.92
C GLY A 362 -1.76 6.43 3.56
N MET A 363 -0.89 5.85 4.39
CA MET A 363 -0.51 4.43 4.29
C MET A 363 -1.43 3.50 5.08
N GLY A 364 -2.39 4.05 5.82
CA GLY A 364 -3.29 3.31 6.70
C GLY A 364 -2.61 2.77 7.95
N LEU A 365 -1.48 3.33 8.38
CA LEU A 365 -0.76 2.85 9.56
C LEU A 365 -1.53 3.13 10.86
N LYS A 366 -1.32 2.28 11.87
CA LYS A 366 -1.78 2.48 13.26
C LYS A 366 -0.60 2.40 14.22
N LEU A 367 -0.58 3.28 15.22
CA LEU A 367 0.39 3.21 16.32
C LEU A 367 -0.16 2.26 17.38
N ILE A 368 0.62 1.25 17.76
CA ILE A 368 0.23 0.21 18.74
C ILE A 368 0.86 0.47 20.11
N SER A 369 2.06 1.05 20.13
CA SER A 369 2.74 1.49 21.35
C SER A 369 2.03 2.69 21.98
N ASP A 370 2.53 3.15 23.14
CA ASP A 370 1.99 4.30 23.86
C ASP A 370 1.72 5.50 22.94
N GLU A 371 0.50 6.03 23.01
CA GLU A 371 0.08 7.21 22.23
C GLU A 371 0.66 8.50 22.85
N THR A 372 1.99 8.59 22.87
CA THR A 372 2.75 9.75 23.37
C THR A 372 3.91 10.11 22.46
N CYS A 373 4.19 11.41 22.29
CA CYS A 373 5.38 11.92 21.60
C CYS A 373 6.65 11.87 22.47
N LEU A 374 6.47 11.74 23.79
CA LEU A 374 7.53 11.65 24.80
C LEU A 374 7.64 10.22 25.32
N LEU A 375 8.71 9.54 24.95
CA LEU A 375 9.00 8.16 25.35
C LEU A 375 10.10 8.17 26.41
N ASN A 376 9.87 7.47 27.52
CA ASN A 376 10.91 7.26 28.54
C ASN A 376 11.45 5.84 28.40
N THR A 377 12.78 5.69 28.44
CA THR A 377 13.36 4.34 28.44
C THR A 377 13.12 3.62 29.76
N ILE A 378 13.04 2.29 29.69
CA ILE A 378 13.11 1.40 30.86
C ILE A 378 14.45 0.69 30.79
N LYS A 379 15.38 1.03 31.70
CA LYS A 379 16.75 0.47 31.72
C LYS A 379 17.48 0.63 30.38
N GLY A 380 17.32 1.79 29.74
CA GLY A 380 17.93 2.10 28.45
C GLY A 380 17.26 1.50 27.22
N GLU A 381 16.13 0.79 27.37
CA GLU A 381 15.36 0.26 26.23
C GLU A 381 14.04 1.02 26.03
N CYS A 382 13.65 1.20 24.77
CA CYS A 382 12.36 1.72 24.35
C CYS A 382 11.90 0.99 23.09
N MET A 383 10.58 0.90 22.87
CA MET A 383 10.01 0.23 21.71
C MET A 383 8.85 1.04 21.15
N ILE A 384 8.88 1.27 19.84
CA ILE A 384 7.80 1.91 19.08
C ILE A 384 7.20 0.86 18.17
N GLU A 385 5.87 0.72 18.19
CA GLU A 385 5.18 -0.34 17.45
C GLU A 385 4.17 0.28 16.47
N MET A 386 4.30 -0.06 15.19
CA MET A 386 3.43 0.41 14.12
C MET A 386 2.86 -0.77 13.34
N GLN A 387 1.55 -0.76 13.09
CA GLN A 387 0.86 -1.78 12.34
C GLN A 387 0.40 -1.24 10.98
N ALA A 388 0.65 -1.99 9.92
CA ALA A 388 0.12 -1.72 8.59
C ALA A 388 -1.18 -2.51 8.33
N PRO A 389 -1.99 -2.07 7.36
CA PRO A 389 -3.09 -2.89 6.86
C PRO A 389 -2.55 -4.20 6.27
N LEU A 390 -3.11 -5.34 6.69
CA LEU A 390 -2.55 -6.68 6.38
C LEU A 390 -2.28 -6.93 4.89
N LYS A 391 -3.19 -6.50 4.01
CA LYS A 391 -3.05 -6.69 2.55
C LYS A 391 -1.93 -5.85 1.94
N ASN A 392 -1.67 -4.68 2.53
CA ASN A 392 -0.67 -3.73 2.05
C ASN A 392 0.69 -3.93 2.75
N ALA A 393 0.75 -4.71 3.83
CA ALA A 393 1.96 -4.86 4.64
C ALA A 393 3.18 -5.32 3.84
N ASN A 394 3.04 -6.18 2.82
CA ASN A 394 4.15 -6.62 1.97
C ASN A 394 4.48 -5.64 0.83
N GLN A 395 3.83 -4.48 0.78
CA GLN A 395 4.05 -3.41 -0.19
C GLN A 395 4.57 -2.12 0.46
N ILE A 396 4.74 -2.09 1.78
CA ILE A 396 5.23 -0.92 2.54
C ILE A 396 6.65 -1.17 3.03
N GLY A 397 7.55 -0.24 2.72
CA GLY A 397 8.85 -0.12 3.38
C GLY A 397 8.79 0.91 4.50
N LEU A 398 9.34 0.59 5.66
CA LEU A 398 9.57 1.54 6.75
C LEU A 398 11.06 1.71 7.00
N TRP A 399 11.44 2.87 7.52
CA TRP A 399 12.79 3.17 7.96
C TRP A 399 12.79 4.16 9.12
N TYR A 400 13.96 4.44 9.68
CA TYR A 400 14.12 5.42 10.74
C TYR A 400 15.45 6.18 10.62
N GLU A 401 15.53 7.31 11.32
CA GLU A 401 16.76 8.05 11.56
C GLU A 401 16.85 8.38 13.05
N LEU A 402 18.07 8.32 13.60
CA LEU A 402 18.33 8.53 15.02
C LEU A 402 19.17 9.79 15.24
N TYR A 403 18.74 10.59 16.20
CA TYR A 403 19.35 11.87 16.57
C TYR A 403 19.63 11.92 18.07
N LEU A 404 20.67 12.67 18.45
CA LEU A 404 21.06 12.95 19.83
C LEU A 404 21.12 14.47 20.05
N LYS A 405 20.46 14.98 21.09
CA LYS A 405 20.55 16.40 21.48
C LYS A 405 21.56 16.60 22.60
N GLU A 406 21.40 15.83 23.67
CA GLU A 406 22.20 15.89 24.87
C GLU A 406 22.55 14.48 25.31
N GLY A 407 23.81 14.23 25.66
CA GLY A 407 24.26 12.94 26.16
C GLY A 407 25.76 12.95 26.38
N THR A 408 26.20 12.36 27.49
CA THR A 408 27.60 12.42 27.90
C THR A 408 28.18 11.01 27.85
N GLY A 409 28.78 10.63 26.73
CA GLY A 409 29.62 9.42 26.63
C GLY A 409 30.91 9.61 27.44
N LYS A 410 30.79 9.55 28.77
CA LYS A 410 31.83 9.89 29.74
C LYS A 410 32.82 8.75 29.87
N THR A 411 32.34 7.51 29.83
CA THR A 411 33.18 6.31 29.97
C THR A 411 33.72 5.83 28.62
N ASP A 412 34.84 5.11 28.65
CA ASP A 412 35.43 4.57 27.42
C ASP A 412 34.53 3.53 26.75
N ASP A 413 33.73 2.79 27.53
CA ASP A 413 32.72 1.88 27.00
C ASP A 413 31.62 2.64 26.24
N GLU A 414 31.13 3.76 26.76
CA GLU A 414 30.14 4.59 26.08
C GLU A 414 30.68 5.20 24.79
N LYS A 415 31.92 5.69 24.81
CA LYS A 415 32.60 6.20 23.60
C LYS A 415 32.74 5.10 22.55
N ARG A 416 33.09 3.87 22.96
CA ARG A 416 33.16 2.71 22.07
C ARG A 416 31.79 2.41 21.44
N MET A 417 30.71 2.45 22.21
CA MET A 417 29.35 2.20 21.72
C MET A 417 28.85 3.27 20.74
N LEU A 418 29.40 4.49 20.82
CA LEU A 418 29.09 5.60 19.92
C LEU A 418 30.05 5.73 18.72
N GLN A 419 30.90 4.72 18.49
CA GLN A 419 31.74 4.66 17.29
C GLN A 419 30.89 4.55 16.01
N LYS A 420 31.49 4.97 14.89
CA LYS A 420 30.84 5.07 13.57
C LYS A 420 30.25 3.73 13.13
N GLU A 421 30.85 2.62 13.51
CA GLU A 421 30.46 1.27 13.12
C GLU A 421 29.30 0.72 13.97
N ASN A 422 29.03 1.32 15.13
CA ASN A 422 28.08 0.81 16.14
C ASN A 422 26.76 1.59 16.15
N ILE A 423 26.77 2.86 15.81
CA ILE A 423 25.58 3.73 15.81
C ILE A 423 24.40 3.17 14.98
N PRO A 424 24.59 2.69 13.73
CA PRO A 424 23.49 2.14 12.92
C PRO A 424 22.89 0.85 13.48
N LYS A 425 23.54 0.27 14.50
CA LYS A 425 23.21 -1.01 15.11
C LYS A 425 22.58 -0.84 16.50
N LEU A 426 22.18 0.38 16.86
CA LEU A 426 21.53 0.71 18.15
C LEU A 426 20.01 0.54 18.13
N VAL A 427 19.40 0.47 16.94
CA VAL A 427 17.96 0.32 16.77
C VAL A 427 17.69 -0.94 15.95
N ALA A 428 16.93 -1.87 16.53
CA ALA A 428 16.47 -3.05 15.81
C ALA A 428 15.10 -2.76 15.20
N MET A 429 15.04 -2.65 13.87
CA MET A 429 13.77 -2.64 13.14
C MET A 429 13.33 -4.08 12.88
N ILE A 430 12.36 -4.55 13.67
CA ILE A 430 11.89 -5.94 13.69
C ILE A 430 10.47 -5.98 13.12
N ARG A 431 10.21 -6.90 12.20
CA ARG A 431 8.91 -7.13 11.57
C ARG A 431 8.33 -8.48 11.96
N CYS A 432 7.03 -8.54 12.16
CA CYS A 432 6.27 -9.78 12.20
C CYS A 432 4.93 -9.61 11.49
N GLY A 433 4.81 -10.13 10.27
CA GLY A 433 3.61 -9.95 9.45
C GLY A 433 3.34 -8.47 9.17
N ASP A 434 2.25 -7.93 9.70
CA ASP A 434 1.81 -6.55 9.54
C ASP A 434 2.28 -5.60 10.64
N LEU A 435 3.10 -6.06 11.60
CA LEU A 435 3.65 -5.27 12.69
C LEU A 435 5.14 -4.96 12.48
N TRP A 436 5.52 -3.70 12.67
CA TRP A 436 6.89 -3.21 12.78
C TRP A 436 7.16 -2.74 14.20
N GLN A 437 8.34 -3.07 14.71
CA GLN A 437 8.84 -2.67 16.01
C GLN A 437 10.20 -2.00 15.81
N PHE A 438 10.33 -0.75 16.25
CA PHE A 438 11.61 -0.08 16.38
C PHE A 438 12.05 -0.23 17.83
N LYS A 439 12.94 -1.19 18.10
CA LYS A 439 13.49 -1.44 19.43
C LYS A 439 14.80 -0.68 19.59
N LEU A 440 14.79 0.37 20.40
CA LEU A 440 15.97 1.17 20.71
C LEU A 440 16.67 0.59 21.95
N SER A 441 17.98 0.39 21.85
CA SER A 441 18.86 0.02 22.97
C SER A 441 19.92 1.11 23.14
N LEU A 442 19.72 1.99 24.12
CA LEU A 442 20.51 3.21 24.25
C LEU A 442 21.71 3.00 25.21
N PRO A 443 22.95 3.17 24.71
CA PRO A 443 24.16 2.89 25.48
C PRO A 443 24.55 4.02 26.43
N ILE A 444 23.93 5.20 26.30
CA ILE A 444 24.19 6.38 27.12
C ILE A 444 22.88 6.96 27.66
N GLU A 445 23.02 7.72 28.75
CA GLU A 445 22.00 8.65 29.21
C GLU A 445 21.96 9.87 28.29
N GLY A 446 20.77 10.38 28.02
CA GLY A 446 20.60 11.50 27.10
C GLY A 446 19.19 11.66 26.56
N THR A 447 19.04 12.69 25.74
CA THR A 447 17.81 13.01 25.00
C THR A 447 18.01 12.69 23.53
N PHE A 448 17.24 11.74 23.03
CA PHE A 448 17.28 11.27 21.65
C PHE A 448 15.99 11.67 20.92
N LYS A 449 16.06 11.65 19.59
CA LYS A 449 14.89 11.73 18.72
C LYS A 449 14.98 10.64 17.67
N ILE A 450 13.86 9.99 17.42
CA ILE A 450 13.70 9.04 16.32
C ILE A 450 12.68 9.58 15.33
N CYS A 451 13.10 9.71 14.08
CA CYS A 451 12.24 10.10 12.96
C CYS A 451 11.95 8.85 12.13
N CYS A 452 10.69 8.47 12.00
CA CYS A 452 10.25 7.32 11.22
C CYS A 452 9.84 7.77 9.81
N TYR A 453 10.19 6.95 8.83
CA TYR A 453 9.89 7.17 7.42
C TYR A 453 9.14 5.96 6.85
N GLY A 454 8.30 6.19 5.84
CA GLY A 454 7.59 5.12 5.17
C GLY A 454 7.11 5.48 3.78
N GLY A 455 6.84 4.45 2.98
CA GLY A 455 6.31 4.56 1.64
C GLY A 455 6.18 3.20 0.96
N PRO A 456 5.64 3.16 -0.27
CA PRO A 456 5.65 1.96 -1.09
C PRO A 456 7.05 1.35 -1.22
N TYR A 457 7.11 0.02 -1.28
CA TYR A 457 8.38 -0.68 -1.41
C TYR A 457 9.09 -0.29 -2.71
N LYS A 458 10.38 0.08 -2.60
CA LYS A 458 11.23 0.63 -3.68
C LYS A 458 10.89 2.05 -4.15
N SER A 459 9.98 2.77 -3.49
CA SER A 459 9.85 4.21 -3.70
C SER A 459 10.75 5.00 -2.74
N SER A 460 10.82 6.31 -2.96
CA SER A 460 11.28 7.27 -1.94
C SER A 460 10.37 7.15 -0.70
N LEU A 461 10.97 7.28 0.48
CA LEU A 461 10.24 7.27 1.74
C LEU A 461 9.94 8.70 2.15
N ALA A 462 8.73 8.95 2.65
CA ALA A 462 8.37 10.23 3.24
C ALA A 462 8.41 10.11 4.76
N ARG A 463 8.61 11.22 5.46
CA ARG A 463 8.51 11.25 6.92
C ARG A 463 7.08 10.94 7.37
N ILE A 464 6.91 10.09 8.39
CA ILE A 464 5.60 9.63 8.86
C ILE A 464 5.36 9.90 10.34
N ALA A 465 6.39 9.88 11.18
CA ALA A 465 6.25 10.13 12.61
C ALA A 465 7.56 10.59 13.25
N GLU A 466 7.49 11.36 14.33
CA GLU A 466 8.66 11.70 15.16
C GLU A 466 8.36 11.53 16.66
N PHE A 467 9.37 11.06 17.40
CA PHE A 467 9.30 10.86 18.84
C PHE A 467 10.57 11.35 19.52
N ARG A 468 10.42 11.96 20.71
CA ARG A 468 11.53 12.23 21.62
C ARG A 468 11.65 11.07 22.60
N VAL A 469 12.87 10.60 22.83
CA VAL A 469 13.19 9.49 23.71
C VAL A 469 14.17 9.97 24.78
N ASP A 470 13.69 10.04 26.02
CA ASP A 470 14.50 10.41 27.18
C ASP A 470 15.07 9.16 27.85
N CYS A 471 16.40 9.04 27.85
CA CYS A 471 17.13 7.96 28.49
C CYS A 471 17.77 8.44 29.79
N LYS A 472 17.13 8.11 30.93
CA LYS A 472 17.60 8.49 32.27
C LYS A 472 18.55 7.48 32.91
N GLU A 473 18.51 6.24 32.45
CA GLU A 473 19.41 5.17 32.85
C GLU A 473 19.86 4.44 31.58
N ARG A 474 21.18 4.44 31.32
CA ARG A 474 21.73 3.72 30.17
C ARG A 474 21.52 2.21 30.27
N LYS A 475 21.55 1.54 29.12
CA LYS A 475 21.63 0.08 29.07
C LYS A 475 23.04 -0.36 29.49
N LYS A 476 23.18 -0.99 30.66
CA LYS A 476 24.49 -1.45 31.19
C LYS A 476 25.11 -2.52 30.28
N ASP A 477 24.34 -3.54 29.94
CA ASP A 477 24.73 -4.59 28.98
C ASP A 477 24.18 -4.27 27.59
N CYS A 478 24.53 -3.08 27.07
CA CYS A 478 24.06 -2.66 25.74
C CYS A 478 24.69 -3.56 24.67
N ARG A 479 23.85 -4.37 24.01
CA ARG A 479 24.27 -5.22 22.91
C ARG A 479 24.00 -4.51 21.60
N ILE A 480 25.07 -4.30 20.84
CA ILE A 480 25.00 -3.78 19.48
C ILE A 480 24.56 -4.93 18.57
N LEU A 481 23.69 -4.63 17.60
CA LEU A 481 23.24 -5.62 16.64
C LEU A 481 24.42 -6.28 15.91
N PRO A 482 24.34 -7.58 15.56
CA PRO A 482 25.43 -8.31 14.91
C PRO A 482 25.88 -7.70 13.59
N PHE A 483 24.98 -7.04 12.86
CA PHE A 483 25.26 -6.27 11.65
C PHE A 483 24.16 -5.22 11.43
N ASP A 484 24.40 -4.27 10.53
CA ASP A 484 23.38 -3.33 10.08
C ASP A 484 22.51 -3.98 8.98
N PRO A 485 21.21 -4.23 9.22
CA PRO A 485 20.33 -4.86 8.25
C PRO A 485 19.89 -3.92 7.11
N GLY A 486 20.21 -2.62 7.19
CA GLY A 486 19.68 -1.60 6.29
C GLY A 486 18.14 -1.64 6.23
N ARG A 487 17.56 -1.09 5.15
CA ARG A 487 16.09 -0.99 4.98
C ARG A 487 15.34 -2.33 4.96
N VAL A 488 16.04 -3.46 4.82
CA VAL A 488 15.39 -4.79 4.92
C VAL A 488 14.98 -5.07 6.37
N GLY A 489 15.74 -4.59 7.36
CA GLY A 489 15.47 -4.87 8.77
C GLY A 489 15.55 -6.37 9.09
N PHE A 490 14.90 -6.76 10.20
CA PHE A 490 14.77 -8.15 10.62
C PHE A 490 13.33 -8.63 10.45
N GLY A 491 13.16 -9.80 9.83
CA GLY A 491 11.89 -10.48 9.57
C GLY A 491 11.56 -10.52 8.08
N PRO A 492 10.77 -11.51 7.64
CA PRO A 492 10.23 -11.56 6.28
C PRO A 492 9.50 -10.27 5.96
N GLY A 493 9.68 -9.72 4.75
CA GLY A 493 9.16 -8.41 4.35
C GLY A 493 8.89 -8.28 2.85
N PRO A 494 8.64 -7.05 2.35
CA PRO A 494 8.50 -6.77 0.92
C PRO A 494 9.67 -7.27 0.07
N ALA A 495 10.90 -7.23 0.59
CA ALA A 495 12.09 -7.77 -0.07
C ALA A 495 11.99 -9.29 -0.28
N ALA A 496 11.55 -10.04 0.74
CA ALA A 496 11.29 -11.48 0.66
C ALA A 496 10.22 -11.79 -0.39
N ALA A 497 9.07 -11.14 -0.32
CA ALA A 497 7.97 -11.35 -1.28
C ALA A 497 8.39 -11.01 -2.72
N SER A 498 9.15 -9.92 -2.91
CA SER A 498 9.65 -9.52 -4.23
C SER A 498 10.65 -10.52 -4.81
N ALA A 499 11.51 -11.10 -3.96
CA ALA A 499 12.45 -12.16 -4.33
C ALA A 499 11.80 -13.54 -4.51
N GLY A 500 10.50 -13.67 -4.25
CA GLY A 500 9.73 -14.90 -4.41
C GLY A 500 9.75 -15.82 -3.20
N PHE A 501 10.01 -15.29 -2.00
CA PHE A 501 9.99 -16.02 -0.73
C PHE A 501 8.67 -15.78 0.00
N PHE A 502 7.91 -16.85 0.22
CA PHE A 502 6.59 -16.83 0.86
C PHE A 502 6.53 -17.86 1.99
N LEU A 503 5.42 -17.82 2.75
CA LEU A 503 5.09 -18.77 3.81
C LEU A 503 6.29 -19.17 4.69
N PRO A 504 6.93 -18.20 5.38
CA PRO A 504 8.04 -18.50 6.26
C PRO A 504 7.61 -19.43 7.41
N SER A 505 8.49 -20.31 7.88
CA SER A 505 8.29 -21.05 9.12
C SER A 505 8.37 -20.14 10.36
N HIS A 506 9.06 -19.00 10.23
CA HIS A 506 9.18 -17.95 11.23
C HIS A 506 8.80 -16.61 10.61
N ALA A 507 7.60 -16.12 10.91
CA ALA A 507 7.15 -14.82 10.43
C ALA A 507 7.76 -13.62 11.20
N GLY A 508 8.32 -13.83 12.40
CA GLY A 508 8.93 -12.80 13.23
C GLY A 508 10.44 -12.66 13.02
N GLY A 509 10.92 -11.43 12.93
CA GLY A 509 12.35 -11.13 12.75
C GLY A 509 13.22 -11.42 13.97
N LEU A 510 12.66 -11.41 15.18
CA LEU A 510 13.36 -11.83 16.39
C LEU A 510 13.00 -13.28 16.73
N VAL A 511 13.98 -14.17 16.71
CA VAL A 511 13.79 -15.61 16.94
C VAL A 511 14.54 -16.03 18.22
N PRO A 512 13.82 -16.44 19.28
CA PRO A 512 14.45 -17.00 20.47
C PRO A 512 15.09 -18.36 20.16
N VAL A 513 16.36 -18.53 20.54
CA VAL A 513 17.14 -19.76 20.30
C VAL A 513 17.84 -20.23 21.58
N ASN A 514 18.41 -21.44 21.57
CA ASN A 514 19.29 -21.93 22.64
C ASN A 514 20.75 -21.91 22.17
N ALA A 515 21.69 -21.71 23.10
CA ALA A 515 23.10 -21.96 22.80
C ALA A 515 23.32 -23.43 22.49
N LYS A 516 24.30 -23.73 21.62
CA LYS A 516 24.64 -25.08 21.15
C LYS A 516 23.46 -25.80 20.52
N SER A 517 22.66 -25.08 19.74
CA SER A 517 21.51 -25.64 19.02
C SER A 517 21.47 -25.16 17.58
N THR A 518 20.84 -25.96 16.72
CA THR A 518 20.57 -25.59 15.33
C THR A 518 19.12 -25.17 15.21
N ILE A 519 18.89 -24.00 14.61
CA ILE A 519 17.55 -23.55 14.22
C ILE A 519 17.35 -23.79 12.73
N GLU A 520 16.23 -24.41 12.37
CA GLU A 520 15.80 -24.56 10.97
C GLU A 520 14.76 -23.47 10.64
N ILE A 521 15.10 -22.57 9.72
CA ILE A 521 14.18 -21.59 9.15
C ILE A 521 13.88 -22.01 7.72
N SER A 522 12.62 -21.93 7.28
CA SER A 522 12.24 -22.32 5.92
C SER A 522 11.24 -21.38 5.30
N PHE A 523 11.20 -21.38 3.96
CA PHE A 523 10.27 -20.59 3.15
C PHE A 523 9.74 -21.47 2.02
N THR A 524 8.44 -21.39 1.73
CA THR A 524 7.92 -21.82 0.44
C THR A 524 8.21 -20.73 -0.57
N VAL A 525 8.91 -21.06 -1.64
CA VAL A 525 9.34 -20.09 -2.64
C VAL A 525 8.65 -20.34 -3.97
N GLU A 526 8.68 -19.34 -4.85
CA GLU A 526 8.38 -19.54 -6.26
C GLU A 526 9.28 -20.60 -6.87
N LYS A 527 8.72 -21.42 -7.75
CA LYS A 527 9.47 -22.51 -8.41
C LYS A 527 10.73 -21.99 -9.13
N ILE A 528 10.63 -20.83 -9.77
CA ILE A 528 11.74 -20.18 -10.49
C ILE A 528 12.92 -19.82 -9.58
N VAL A 529 12.69 -19.60 -8.28
CA VAL A 529 13.74 -19.27 -7.32
C VAL A 529 14.67 -20.46 -7.14
N ILE A 530 14.13 -21.67 -6.95
CA ILE A 530 14.94 -22.89 -6.82
C ILE A 530 15.61 -23.26 -8.15
N GLU A 531 14.94 -23.01 -9.28
CA GLU A 531 15.43 -23.41 -10.60
C GLU A 531 16.52 -22.49 -11.16
N ARG A 532 16.51 -21.18 -10.83
CA ARG A 532 17.34 -20.18 -11.51
C ARG A 532 18.06 -19.18 -10.61
N THR A 533 17.88 -19.25 -9.29
CA THR A 533 18.47 -18.27 -8.38
C THR A 533 19.42 -18.95 -7.41
N THR A 534 20.64 -18.44 -7.30
CA THR A 534 21.57 -18.88 -6.25
C THR A 534 21.17 -18.24 -4.93
N ILE A 535 21.01 -19.05 -3.90
CA ILE A 535 20.63 -18.60 -2.55
C ILE A 535 21.85 -18.74 -1.65
N ARG A 536 22.20 -17.68 -0.92
CA ARG A 536 23.27 -17.66 0.06
C ARG A 536 22.72 -17.22 1.41
N ALA A 537 23.23 -17.79 2.49
CA ALA A 537 22.92 -17.36 3.83
C ALA A 537 24.18 -17.21 4.66
N THR A 538 24.20 -16.21 5.53
CA THR A 538 25.37 -15.84 6.32
C THR A 538 24.95 -15.56 7.75
N LEU A 539 25.67 -16.12 8.72
CA LEU A 539 25.46 -15.85 10.14
C LEU A 539 26.51 -14.87 10.66
N TYR A 540 26.07 -13.81 11.31
CA TYR A 540 26.91 -12.79 11.93
C TYR A 540 26.78 -12.86 13.45
N THR A 541 27.86 -12.54 14.18
CA THR A 541 27.84 -12.36 15.64
C THR A 541 28.69 -11.15 16.05
N THR A 542 28.36 -10.53 17.19
CA THR A 542 29.08 -9.37 17.73
C THR A 542 30.30 -9.74 18.58
N ASN A 543 30.66 -11.02 18.71
CA ASN A 543 31.76 -11.42 19.60
C ASN A 543 33.15 -10.99 19.06
N LYS A 544 33.73 -10.04 19.77
CA LYS A 544 35.09 -9.45 19.67
C LYS A 544 35.50 -8.74 18.37
N ASP A 545 35.01 -9.08 17.17
CA ASP A 545 35.40 -8.38 15.91
C ASP A 545 34.37 -8.46 14.75
N GLN A 546 33.06 -8.62 15.01
CA GLN A 546 32.08 -8.96 13.96
C GLN A 546 32.53 -10.17 13.11
N THR A 547 32.43 -11.37 13.68
CA THR A 547 32.84 -12.57 12.97
C THR A 547 31.72 -13.08 12.07
N VAL A 548 32.08 -13.40 10.84
CA VAL A 548 31.20 -14.09 9.89
C VAL A 548 31.34 -15.59 10.12
N LEU A 549 30.28 -16.25 10.55
CA LEU A 549 30.22 -17.68 10.86
C LEU A 549 29.68 -18.45 9.65
N GLN A 550 30.39 -18.41 8.52
CA GLN A 550 29.91 -19.01 7.27
C GLN A 550 29.71 -20.53 7.38
N GLU A 551 30.57 -21.22 8.12
CA GLU A 551 30.50 -22.67 8.29
C GLU A 551 29.33 -23.12 9.18
N ASN A 552 28.74 -22.21 9.95
CA ASN A 552 27.61 -22.48 10.86
C ASN A 552 26.25 -22.33 10.16
N VAL A 553 26.23 -22.17 8.84
CA VAL A 553 24.98 -22.09 8.06
C VAL A 553 25.02 -23.06 6.91
N SER A 554 23.94 -23.82 6.74
CA SER A 554 23.73 -24.61 5.54
C SER A 554 22.38 -24.28 4.91
N VAL A 555 22.34 -24.34 3.58
CA VAL A 555 21.14 -24.06 2.78
C VAL A 555 20.76 -25.34 2.03
N ARG A 556 19.52 -25.79 2.21
CA ARG A 556 18.96 -26.96 1.51
C ARG A 556 17.72 -26.56 0.75
N THR A 557 17.45 -27.22 -0.38
CA THR A 557 16.24 -26.95 -1.18
C THR A 557 15.47 -28.26 -1.42
N SER A 558 14.15 -28.15 -1.53
CA SER A 558 13.25 -29.24 -1.91
C SER A 558 12.43 -28.79 -3.10
N VAL A 559 12.72 -29.38 -4.27
CA VAL A 559 12.00 -29.09 -5.52
C VAL A 559 10.53 -29.51 -5.42
N GLU A 560 10.26 -30.69 -4.87
CA GLU A 560 8.91 -31.25 -4.73
C GLU A 560 7.98 -30.33 -3.93
N THR A 561 8.48 -29.75 -2.83
CA THR A 561 7.70 -28.87 -1.95
C THR A 561 7.93 -27.40 -2.21
N SER A 562 8.76 -27.06 -3.22
CA SER A 562 9.22 -25.70 -3.51
C SER A 562 9.64 -24.95 -2.23
N THR A 563 10.43 -25.60 -1.38
CA THR A 563 10.82 -25.07 -0.07
C THR A 563 12.33 -24.96 0.07
N VAL A 564 12.79 -23.84 0.62
CA VAL A 564 14.20 -23.61 0.98
C VAL A 564 14.32 -23.66 2.49
N TYR A 565 15.34 -24.35 3.00
CA TYR A 565 15.67 -24.51 4.40
C TYR A 565 17.03 -23.88 4.70
N PHE A 566 17.12 -23.21 5.83
CA PHE A 566 18.30 -22.55 6.36
C PHE A 566 18.55 -23.12 7.76
N ASP A 567 19.58 -23.94 7.88
CA ASP A 567 20.00 -24.49 9.18
C ASP A 567 21.13 -23.61 9.71
N ALA A 568 20.89 -22.92 10.82
CA ALA A 568 21.87 -22.05 11.46
C ALA A 568 22.24 -22.60 12.85
N GLU A 569 23.52 -22.92 13.04
CA GLU A 569 24.06 -23.38 14.31
C GLU A 569 24.46 -22.18 15.19
N VAL A 570 23.93 -22.17 16.42
CA VAL A 570 24.19 -21.15 17.42
C VAL A 570 25.24 -21.70 18.39
N PRO A 571 26.52 -21.31 18.29
CA PRO A 571 27.59 -21.96 19.05
C PRO A 571 27.53 -21.65 20.55
N ASP A 572 27.27 -20.40 20.92
CA ASP A 572 27.39 -19.89 22.29
C ASP A 572 26.19 -19.02 22.68
N GLU A 573 26.19 -18.53 23.92
CA GLU A 573 25.24 -17.50 24.34
C GLU A 573 25.56 -16.18 23.64
N GLY A 574 24.57 -15.57 23.01
CA GLY A 574 24.79 -14.39 22.19
C GLY A 574 23.57 -13.94 21.40
N GLU A 575 23.80 -12.85 20.67
CA GLU A 575 22.92 -12.41 19.58
C GLU A 575 23.63 -12.66 18.26
N TYR A 576 22.85 -13.17 17.31
CA TYR A 576 23.32 -13.54 15.99
C TYR A 576 22.35 -12.99 14.96
N ALA A 577 22.85 -12.71 13.76
CA ALA A 577 22.01 -12.32 12.65
C ALA A 577 22.18 -13.28 11.49
N LEU A 578 21.10 -13.96 11.10
CA LEU A 578 21.06 -14.75 9.88
C LEU A 578 20.59 -13.86 8.74
N SER A 579 21.47 -13.57 7.78
CA SER A 579 21.13 -12.82 6.55
C SER A 579 20.95 -13.79 5.39
N ILE A 580 19.85 -13.63 4.65
CA ILE A 580 19.50 -14.42 3.48
C ILE A 580 19.59 -13.52 2.25
N ASN A 581 20.39 -13.95 1.27
CA ASN A 581 20.66 -13.20 0.05
C ASN A 581 20.39 -14.07 -1.19
N THR A 582 19.89 -13.44 -2.25
CA THR A 582 19.82 -14.05 -3.58
C THR A 582 20.88 -13.45 -4.48
N VAL A 583 21.50 -14.28 -5.31
CA VAL A 583 22.50 -13.87 -6.31
C VAL A 583 21.97 -14.18 -7.70
N ARG A 584 21.92 -13.15 -8.56
CA ARG A 584 21.58 -13.27 -9.98
C ARG A 584 22.79 -12.94 -10.83
N GLN A 585 22.99 -13.70 -11.90
CA GLN A 585 24.02 -13.41 -12.90
C GLN A 585 23.41 -12.50 -13.97
N SER A 586 23.87 -11.25 -14.05
CA SER A 586 23.50 -10.34 -15.14
C SER A 586 24.61 -10.35 -16.20
N GLN A 587 24.26 -10.63 -17.45
CA GLN A 587 25.14 -10.40 -18.59
C GLN A 587 24.96 -8.95 -19.06
N THR A 588 25.95 -8.09 -18.79
CA THR A 588 26.00 -6.73 -19.36
C THR A 588 27.00 -6.71 -20.50
N THR A 589 26.53 -6.42 -21.72
CA THR A 589 27.39 -6.11 -22.87
C THR A 589 27.86 -4.66 -22.77
N GLN A 590 29.07 -4.43 -22.28
CA GLN A 590 29.71 -3.11 -22.41
C GLN A 590 30.42 -3.04 -23.77
N THR A 591 30.03 -2.06 -24.60
CA THR A 591 30.75 -1.72 -25.82
C THR A 591 31.79 -0.67 -25.46
N THR A 592 33.02 -1.07 -25.20
CA THR A 592 34.12 -0.12 -24.95
C THR A 592 34.56 0.49 -26.27
N GLN A 593 34.19 1.74 -26.54
CA GLN A 593 34.85 2.53 -27.59
C GLN A 593 36.14 3.10 -27.02
N THR A 594 37.26 2.44 -27.29
CA THR A 594 38.58 3.04 -27.06
C THR A 594 38.83 4.09 -28.12
N SER A 595 38.73 5.37 -27.75
CA SER A 595 39.23 6.49 -28.55
C SER A 595 40.76 6.52 -28.48
N THR A 596 41.41 5.76 -29.35
CA THR A 596 42.81 5.98 -29.74
C THR A 596 42.87 6.06 -31.26
N ALA A 597 43.39 7.18 -31.73
CA ALA A 597 43.63 7.40 -33.14
C ALA A 597 44.71 6.43 -33.67
N VAL A 598 44.43 5.89 -34.86
CA VAL A 598 45.32 5.18 -35.78
C VAL A 598 45.56 3.68 -35.51
N SER A 599 45.09 2.91 -36.51
CA SER A 599 45.43 1.52 -36.90
C SER A 599 44.62 0.35 -36.28
N ASN A 600 43.84 -0.29 -37.17
CA ASN A 600 43.28 -1.65 -37.15
C ASN A 600 43.35 -2.43 -35.82
N GLY A 601 42.31 -2.31 -34.98
CA GLY A 601 42.07 -3.17 -33.82
C GLY A 601 40.73 -3.89 -33.92
N LYS A 602 40.74 -5.22 -33.87
CA LYS A 602 39.54 -6.06 -33.78
C LYS A 602 38.77 -5.69 -32.50
N SER A 603 37.47 -5.46 -32.62
CA SER A 603 36.55 -5.34 -31.48
C SER A 603 36.49 -6.68 -30.73
N GLN A 604 37.13 -6.76 -29.56
CA GLN A 604 36.93 -7.88 -28.64
C GLN A 604 35.74 -7.59 -27.74
N GLN A 605 34.66 -8.36 -27.90
CA GLN A 605 33.57 -8.45 -26.93
C GLN A 605 34.04 -9.34 -25.78
N HIS A 606 34.31 -8.75 -24.62
CA HIS A 606 34.48 -9.52 -23.38
C HIS A 606 33.18 -9.45 -22.58
N ALA A 607 32.49 -10.58 -22.43
CA ALA A 607 31.31 -10.68 -21.58
C ALA A 607 31.75 -10.69 -20.12
N HIS A 608 31.61 -9.56 -19.42
CA HIS A 608 31.75 -9.53 -17.96
C HIS A 608 30.44 -10.01 -17.31
N VAL A 609 30.49 -11.14 -16.60
CA VAL A 609 29.40 -11.61 -15.75
C VAL A 609 29.49 -10.86 -14.42
N ARG A 610 28.50 -10.01 -14.13
CA ARG A 610 28.38 -9.34 -12.83
C ARG A 610 27.38 -10.13 -11.97
N GLU A 611 27.80 -10.52 -10.77
CA GLU A 611 26.90 -11.11 -9.78
C GLU A 611 26.20 -9.99 -9.00
N GLU A 612 24.89 -9.87 -9.16
CA GLU A 612 24.06 -8.97 -8.38
C GLU A 612 23.55 -9.72 -7.14
N THR A 613 24.03 -9.32 -5.96
CA THR A 613 23.55 -9.85 -4.68
C THR A 613 22.48 -8.93 -4.12
N SER A 614 21.34 -9.49 -3.72
CA SER A 614 20.24 -8.76 -3.08
C SER A 614 19.94 -9.36 -1.71
N ASN A 615 19.90 -8.52 -0.67
CA ASN A 615 19.44 -8.92 0.66
C ASN A 615 17.92 -9.09 0.66
N VAL A 616 17.47 -10.28 1.04
CA VAL A 616 16.07 -10.72 0.92
C VAL A 616 15.36 -10.69 2.27
N CYS A 617 16.04 -11.16 3.31
CA CYS A 617 15.48 -11.28 4.65
C CYS A 617 16.61 -11.43 5.66
N ASN A 618 16.44 -10.88 6.86
CA ASN A 618 17.36 -11.12 7.97
C ASN A 618 16.59 -11.59 9.20
N TYR A 619 17.19 -12.41 10.07
CA TYR A 619 16.63 -12.78 11.36
C TYR A 619 17.63 -12.44 12.47
N LEU A 620 17.15 -11.83 13.54
CA LEU A 620 17.89 -11.63 14.78
C LEU A 620 17.63 -12.85 15.67
N LEU A 621 18.62 -13.72 15.80
CA LEU A 621 18.58 -14.88 16.67
C LEU A 621 19.14 -14.47 18.04
N SER A 622 18.40 -14.73 19.12
CA SER A 622 18.84 -14.32 20.46
C SER A 622 18.64 -15.44 21.47
N THR A 623 19.70 -15.78 22.19
CA THR A 623 19.61 -16.72 23.33
C THR A 623 18.95 -16.09 24.55
N PHE A 624 18.74 -14.77 24.52
CA PHE A 624 18.22 -13.98 25.63
C PHE A 624 16.75 -13.59 25.47
N ALA A 625 16.16 -13.76 24.27
CA ALA A 625 14.80 -13.33 23.94
C ALA A 625 13.68 -14.25 24.48
N LYS A 626 13.96 -15.10 25.48
CA LYS A 626 12.96 -16.03 26.02
C LYS A 626 11.88 -15.25 26.79
N SER A 627 10.67 -15.22 26.26
CA SER A 627 9.51 -14.63 26.94
C SER A 627 9.06 -15.50 28.12
N LYS A 628 8.74 -14.88 29.27
CA LYS A 628 8.00 -15.55 30.33
C LYS A 628 6.57 -15.82 29.85
N GLU A 629 6.25 -17.09 29.60
CA GLU A 629 4.96 -17.52 29.10
C GLU A 629 4.12 -18.18 30.19
N LYS A 630 2.83 -17.88 30.25
CA LYS A 630 1.89 -18.55 31.16
C LYS A 630 1.52 -19.94 30.64
N LEU A 631 1.25 -20.90 31.55
CA LEU A 631 0.92 -22.29 31.17
C LEU A 631 -0.22 -22.40 30.15
N ASN A 632 -1.29 -21.61 30.32
CA ASN A 632 -2.43 -21.55 29.40
C ASN A 632 -2.06 -21.05 28.00
N GLN A 633 -1.14 -20.09 27.89
CA GLN A 633 -0.63 -19.59 26.60
C GLN A 633 0.20 -20.69 25.92
N LYS A 634 1.09 -21.35 26.67
CA LYS A 634 1.89 -22.47 26.19
C LYS A 634 1.02 -23.62 25.66
N LEU A 635 -0.03 -23.99 26.39
CA LEU A 635 -0.99 -25.01 25.96
C LEU A 635 -1.73 -24.61 24.68
N ALA A 636 -2.18 -23.36 24.58
CA ALA A 636 -2.86 -22.86 23.38
C ALA A 636 -1.93 -22.89 22.14
N ARG A 637 -0.66 -22.49 22.30
CA ARG A 637 0.36 -22.60 21.25
C ARG A 637 0.61 -24.03 20.83
N SER A 638 0.76 -24.95 21.79
CA SER A 638 0.99 -26.36 21.51
C SER A 638 -0.16 -26.99 20.71
N GLU A 639 -1.41 -26.62 20.99
CA GLU A 639 -2.57 -27.09 20.24
C GLU A 639 -2.66 -26.49 18.84
N LEU A 640 -2.34 -25.19 18.69
CA LEU A 640 -2.23 -24.56 17.39
C LEU A 640 -1.14 -25.23 16.54
N GLN A 641 0.01 -25.50 17.13
CA GLN A 641 1.11 -26.21 16.47
C GLN A 641 0.69 -27.62 16.02
N SER A 642 0.06 -28.40 16.91
CA SER A 642 -0.47 -29.72 16.55
C SER A 642 -1.53 -29.64 15.44
N SER A 643 -2.35 -28.59 15.42
CA SER A 643 -3.33 -28.35 14.36
C SER A 643 -2.66 -28.02 13.02
N LEU A 644 -1.53 -27.31 13.03
CA LEU A 644 -0.75 -27.00 11.82
C LEU A 644 -0.06 -28.24 11.25
N GLU A 645 0.49 -29.09 12.12
CA GLU A 645 1.20 -30.32 11.73
C GLU A 645 0.23 -31.41 11.23
N SER A 646 -0.94 -31.54 11.85
CA SER A 646 -1.95 -32.55 11.49
C SER A 646 -2.85 -32.12 10.33
N ALA A 647 -2.76 -30.87 9.87
CA ALA A 647 -3.62 -30.37 8.80
C ALA A 647 -3.33 -31.08 7.46
N PRO A 648 -4.31 -31.80 6.89
CA PRO A 648 -4.11 -32.47 5.61
C PRO A 648 -3.93 -31.43 4.50
N LYS A 649 -2.95 -31.65 3.62
CA LYS A 649 -2.63 -30.73 2.51
C LYS A 649 -3.64 -30.82 1.36
N HIS A 650 -4.31 -31.97 1.21
CA HIS A 650 -5.26 -32.30 0.15
C HIS A 650 -6.36 -33.24 0.70
N GLY A 651 -7.43 -33.47 -0.06
CA GLY A 651 -8.45 -34.46 0.28
C GLY A 651 -9.63 -33.95 1.12
N GLU A 652 -10.47 -34.88 1.58
CA GLU A 652 -11.73 -34.58 2.31
C GLU A 652 -11.50 -33.98 3.70
N GLY A 653 -10.38 -34.30 4.34
CA GLY A 653 -10.02 -33.77 5.66
C GLY A 653 -9.63 -32.29 5.66
N LEU A 654 -9.44 -31.65 4.49
CA LEU A 654 -8.93 -30.29 4.36
C LEU A 654 -9.81 -29.25 5.06
N ALA A 655 -11.13 -29.32 4.86
CA ALA A 655 -12.08 -28.41 5.50
C ALA A 655 -12.06 -28.52 7.03
N LYS A 656 -11.90 -29.74 7.56
CA LYS A 656 -11.75 -29.99 9.00
C LYS A 656 -10.43 -29.42 9.53
N GLY A 657 -9.32 -29.60 8.80
CA GLY A 657 -8.01 -29.03 9.14
C GLY A 657 -8.03 -27.50 9.21
N ILE A 658 -8.63 -26.84 8.21
CA ILE A 658 -8.84 -25.38 8.19
C ILE A 658 -9.59 -24.92 9.45
N LYS A 659 -10.69 -25.58 9.79
CA LYS A 659 -11.49 -25.26 10.99
C LYS A 659 -10.70 -25.47 12.29
N ASN A 660 -9.86 -26.51 12.37
CA ASN A 660 -9.02 -26.75 13.53
C ASN A 660 -8.00 -25.63 13.73
N ILE A 661 -7.30 -25.21 12.67
CA ILE A 661 -6.35 -24.08 12.72
C ILE A 661 -7.06 -22.79 13.14
N GLU A 662 -8.23 -22.48 12.55
CA GLU A 662 -9.04 -21.31 12.93
C GLU A 662 -9.40 -21.30 14.42
N ASN A 663 -9.81 -22.46 14.94
CA ASN A 663 -10.12 -22.62 16.35
C ASN A 663 -8.87 -22.45 17.23
N GLY A 664 -7.73 -23.01 16.82
CA GLY A 664 -6.45 -22.82 17.48
C GLY A 664 -6.05 -21.34 17.56
N ILE A 665 -6.16 -20.60 16.46
CA ILE A 665 -5.90 -19.15 16.43
C ILE A 665 -6.84 -18.42 17.39
N LYS A 666 -8.16 -18.69 17.32
CA LYS A 666 -9.15 -18.09 18.25
C LYS A 666 -8.81 -18.39 19.70
N LYS A 667 -8.35 -19.60 20.01
CA LYS A 667 -7.93 -19.99 21.36
C LYS A 667 -6.71 -19.20 21.81
N CYS A 668 -5.69 -19.04 20.97
CA CYS A 668 -4.51 -18.23 21.27
C CYS A 668 -4.88 -16.77 21.57
N LEU A 669 -5.72 -16.15 20.72
CA LEU A 669 -6.19 -14.78 20.92
C LEU A 669 -6.97 -14.62 22.25
N LYS A 670 -7.83 -15.60 22.60
CA LYS A 670 -8.52 -15.62 23.90
C LYS A 670 -7.57 -15.68 25.10
N GLN A 671 -6.37 -16.25 24.95
CA GLN A 671 -5.33 -16.27 25.97
C GLN A 671 -4.44 -15.01 25.97
N LYS A 672 -4.87 -13.94 25.28
CA LYS A 672 -4.15 -12.66 25.13
C LYS A 672 -2.78 -12.81 24.46
N ILE A 673 -2.64 -13.79 23.57
CA ILE A 673 -1.51 -13.84 22.64
C ILE A 673 -1.81 -12.86 21.51
N MET A 674 -0.87 -11.95 21.23
CA MET A 674 -1.06 -10.90 20.24
C MET A 674 -1.27 -11.47 18.84
N SER A 675 -2.10 -10.83 18.02
CA SER A 675 -2.39 -11.28 16.65
C SER A 675 -1.20 -11.22 15.70
N SER A 676 -0.19 -10.44 16.07
CA SER A 676 1.13 -10.25 15.44
C SER A 676 2.18 -11.24 15.98
N ASP A 677 1.80 -12.18 16.84
CA ASP A 677 2.70 -13.22 17.29
C ASP A 677 3.16 -14.13 16.14
N ASN A 678 4.44 -14.52 16.17
CA ASN A 678 5.07 -15.36 15.16
C ASN A 678 4.21 -16.58 14.76
N GLN A 679 3.75 -17.38 15.72
CA GLN A 679 3.00 -18.61 15.42
C GLN A 679 1.61 -18.30 14.86
N ILE A 680 0.96 -17.25 15.33
CA ILE A 680 -0.35 -16.82 14.81
C ILE A 680 -0.21 -16.31 13.38
N VAL A 681 0.82 -15.52 13.08
CA VAL A 681 1.07 -15.00 11.73
C VAL A 681 1.39 -16.15 10.77
N VAL A 682 2.26 -17.08 11.16
CA VAL A 682 2.54 -18.31 10.37
C VAL A 682 1.26 -19.12 10.14
N ALA A 683 0.43 -19.30 11.18
CA ALA A 683 -0.83 -20.03 11.07
C ALA A 683 -1.82 -19.36 10.10
N LYS A 684 -1.94 -18.03 10.14
CA LYS A 684 -2.79 -17.25 9.21
C LYS A 684 -2.34 -17.40 7.76
N SER A 685 -1.04 -17.26 7.50
CA SER A 685 -0.47 -17.43 6.15
C SER A 685 -0.69 -18.87 5.63
N LYS A 686 -0.51 -19.87 6.51
CA LYS A 686 -0.78 -21.27 6.16
C LYS A 686 -2.27 -21.51 5.89
N LEU A 687 -3.14 -20.90 6.69
CA LEU A 687 -4.59 -20.99 6.54
C LEU A 687 -5.05 -20.39 5.20
N GLU A 688 -4.49 -19.26 4.78
CA GLU A 688 -4.76 -18.65 3.45
C GLU A 688 -4.42 -19.62 2.32
N HIS A 689 -3.23 -20.23 2.37
CA HIS A 689 -2.82 -21.22 1.39
C HIS A 689 -3.75 -22.46 1.37
N LEU A 690 -4.12 -23.00 2.54
CA LEU A 690 -5.04 -24.14 2.63
C LEU A 690 -6.45 -23.79 2.13
N ARG A 691 -6.92 -22.55 2.35
CA ARG A 691 -8.20 -22.07 1.82
C ARG A 691 -8.19 -22.02 0.30
N ILE A 692 -7.11 -21.54 -0.33
CA ILE A 692 -6.95 -21.58 -1.78
C ILE A 692 -7.08 -23.02 -2.29
N LYS A 693 -6.36 -23.98 -1.69
CA LYS A 693 -6.46 -25.40 -2.05
C LYS A 693 -7.88 -25.95 -1.90
N ASN A 694 -8.60 -25.53 -0.87
CA ASN A 694 -9.98 -25.93 -0.64
C ASN A 694 -10.94 -25.31 -1.67
N GLU A 695 -10.72 -24.04 -2.07
CA GLU A 695 -11.48 -23.40 -3.14
C GLU A 695 -11.26 -24.07 -4.50
N VAL A 696 -10.03 -24.46 -4.83
CA VAL A 696 -9.69 -25.24 -6.04
C VAL A 696 -10.47 -26.56 -6.05
N ARG A 697 -10.44 -27.30 -4.94
CA ARG A 697 -11.20 -28.55 -4.78
C ARG A 697 -12.71 -28.31 -4.96
N ASN A 698 -13.26 -27.29 -4.31
CA ASN A 698 -14.69 -26.98 -4.38
C ASN A 698 -15.13 -26.56 -5.78
N ALA A 699 -14.29 -25.81 -6.51
CA ALA A 699 -14.56 -25.46 -7.91
C ALA A 699 -14.63 -26.71 -8.79
N LYS A 700 -13.67 -27.64 -8.64
CA LYS A 700 -13.67 -28.93 -9.35
C LYS A 700 -14.91 -29.77 -9.02
N LEU A 701 -15.29 -29.87 -7.75
CA LEU A 701 -16.48 -30.63 -7.32
C LEU A 701 -17.79 -30.05 -7.86
N ARG A 702 -17.90 -28.71 -7.93
CA ARG A 702 -19.11 -28.04 -8.44
C ARG A 702 -19.28 -28.17 -9.95
N ARG A 703 -18.20 -28.47 -10.68
CA ARG A 703 -18.17 -28.56 -12.16
C ARG A 703 -18.90 -27.39 -12.85
N ASN A 704 -18.71 -26.18 -12.34
CA ASN A 704 -19.41 -24.98 -12.81
C ASN A 704 -18.42 -23.96 -13.37
N LEU A 705 -18.60 -23.56 -14.63
CA LEU A 705 -17.67 -22.68 -15.33
C LEU A 705 -17.48 -21.32 -14.63
N TYR A 706 -18.57 -20.67 -14.22
CA TYR A 706 -18.50 -19.35 -13.57
C TYR A 706 -17.81 -19.42 -12.21
N VAL A 707 -18.08 -20.48 -11.43
CA VAL A 707 -17.38 -20.72 -10.16
C VAL A 707 -15.88 -20.95 -10.39
N THR A 708 -15.51 -21.77 -11.39
CA THR A 708 -14.10 -22.02 -11.73
C THR A 708 -13.40 -20.73 -12.15
N MET A 709 -14.00 -19.93 -13.04
CA MET A 709 -13.46 -18.63 -13.46
C MET A 709 -13.32 -17.66 -12.29
N GLY A 710 -14.33 -17.59 -11.42
CA GLY A 710 -14.29 -16.78 -10.20
C GLY A 710 -13.16 -17.20 -9.25
N THR A 711 -12.92 -18.50 -9.09
CA THR A 711 -11.82 -19.03 -8.28
C THR A 711 -10.45 -18.70 -8.89
N ILE A 712 -10.27 -18.87 -10.21
CA ILE A 712 -9.02 -18.48 -10.89
C ILE A 712 -8.72 -17.00 -10.64
N HIS A 713 -9.72 -16.13 -10.83
CA HIS A 713 -9.57 -14.70 -10.62
C HIS A 713 -9.20 -14.37 -9.17
N LYS A 714 -9.83 -15.03 -8.18
CA LYS A 714 -9.48 -14.87 -6.77
C LYS A 714 -8.05 -15.27 -6.46
N ILE A 715 -7.57 -16.41 -6.98
CA ILE A 715 -6.22 -16.90 -6.72
C ILE A 715 -5.18 -15.96 -7.36
N LYS A 716 -5.41 -15.52 -8.61
CA LYS A 716 -4.53 -14.59 -9.33
C LYS A 716 -4.39 -13.23 -8.63
N ASN A 717 -5.42 -12.80 -7.91
CA ASN A 717 -5.42 -11.56 -7.12
C ASN A 717 -5.01 -11.76 -5.65
N SER A 718 -4.64 -12.98 -5.24
CA SER A 718 -4.22 -13.28 -3.87
C SER A 718 -2.74 -12.95 -3.66
N SER A 719 -2.35 -12.75 -2.39
CA SER A 719 -0.95 -12.51 -2.00
C SER A 719 -0.03 -13.71 -2.31
N LEU A 720 -0.60 -14.90 -2.49
CA LEU A 720 0.11 -16.16 -2.71
C LEU A 720 0.06 -16.63 -4.17
N SER A 721 -0.46 -15.82 -5.11
CA SER A 721 -0.62 -16.22 -6.51
C SER A 721 0.66 -16.82 -7.10
N ARG A 722 1.82 -16.25 -6.79
CA ARG A 722 3.11 -16.65 -7.36
C ARG A 722 3.59 -18.04 -6.92
N ILE A 723 3.02 -18.60 -5.84
CA ILE A 723 3.30 -19.97 -5.39
C ILE A 723 2.14 -20.95 -5.66
N CYS A 724 1.09 -20.49 -6.35
CA CYS A 724 -0.10 -21.28 -6.68
C CYS A 724 -0.23 -21.56 -8.19
N ASP A 725 0.87 -21.49 -8.96
CA ASP A 725 0.88 -21.71 -10.40
C ASP A 725 0.31 -23.08 -10.79
N LYS A 726 0.61 -24.12 -9.99
CA LYS A 726 0.07 -25.46 -10.22
C LYS A 726 -1.46 -25.48 -10.08
N GLU A 727 -1.99 -24.90 -9.00
CA GLU A 727 -3.41 -24.78 -8.77
C GLU A 727 -4.12 -23.94 -9.86
N ILE A 728 -3.48 -22.88 -10.34
CA ILE A 728 -3.99 -22.05 -11.44
C ILE A 728 -4.04 -22.86 -12.73
N GLN A 729 -2.94 -23.53 -13.10
CA GLN A 729 -2.86 -24.35 -14.31
C GLN A 729 -3.93 -25.45 -14.29
N GLU A 730 -4.05 -26.17 -13.18
CA GLU A 730 -5.06 -27.21 -12.99
C GLU A 730 -6.50 -26.70 -13.16
N LEU A 731 -6.78 -25.45 -12.75
CA LEU A 731 -8.10 -24.84 -12.94
C LEU A 731 -8.30 -24.30 -14.35
N GLU A 732 -7.25 -23.83 -15.03
CA GLU A 732 -7.32 -23.38 -16.42
C GLU A 732 -7.58 -24.56 -17.37
N GLU A 733 -6.89 -25.68 -17.17
CA GLU A 733 -7.16 -26.94 -17.90
C GLU A 733 -8.62 -27.39 -17.67
N PHE A 734 -9.07 -27.41 -16.40
CA PHE A 734 -10.46 -27.77 -16.07
C PHE A 734 -11.49 -26.78 -16.62
N LYS A 735 -11.16 -25.49 -16.70
CA LYS A 735 -12.00 -24.47 -17.33
C LYS A 735 -12.20 -24.79 -18.82
N MET A 736 -11.12 -25.14 -19.54
CA MET A 736 -11.20 -25.52 -20.95
C MET A 736 -12.10 -26.74 -21.16
N GLU A 737 -12.01 -27.75 -20.30
CA GLU A 737 -12.91 -28.92 -20.33
C GLU A 737 -14.38 -28.52 -20.16
N LEU A 738 -14.69 -27.63 -19.20
CA LEU A 738 -16.06 -27.15 -18.98
C LEU A 738 -16.60 -26.31 -20.15
N GLU A 739 -15.75 -25.49 -20.78
CA GLU A 739 -16.11 -24.71 -21.97
C GLU A 739 -16.42 -25.63 -23.15
N GLN A 740 -15.71 -26.74 -23.30
CA GLN A 740 -16.05 -27.76 -24.30
C GLN A 740 -17.39 -28.40 -23.98
N LEU A 741 -17.65 -28.77 -22.73
CA LEU A 741 -18.93 -29.38 -22.31
C LEU A 741 -20.14 -28.45 -22.50
N GLN A 742 -19.97 -27.14 -22.41
CA GLN A 742 -21.06 -26.18 -22.67
C GLN A 742 -21.44 -26.05 -24.15
N LYS A 743 -20.60 -26.54 -25.08
CA LYS A 743 -20.97 -26.62 -26.51
C LYS A 743 -22.04 -27.69 -26.77
N PHE A 744 -22.37 -28.52 -25.79
CA PHE A 744 -23.37 -29.58 -25.89
C PHE A 744 -24.70 -29.17 -25.21
N PRO A 745 -25.87 -29.47 -25.82
CA PRO A 745 -27.17 -29.14 -25.24
C PRO A 745 -27.43 -29.91 -23.91
N GLN A 746 -28.16 -29.26 -22.99
CA GLN A 746 -28.36 -29.72 -21.60
C GLN A 746 -29.35 -30.91 -21.46
N GLU A 747 -30.19 -31.16 -22.47
CA GLU A 747 -31.06 -32.34 -22.59
C GLU A 747 -30.62 -33.17 -23.80
N PRO A 748 -30.81 -34.51 -23.82
CA PRO A 748 -30.56 -35.30 -25.02
C PRO A 748 -31.42 -34.73 -26.16
N PRO A 749 -30.80 -34.19 -27.21
CA PRO A 749 -31.55 -33.50 -28.25
C PRO A 749 -32.50 -34.46 -28.95
N SER A 750 -33.77 -34.07 -29.10
CA SER A 750 -34.73 -34.87 -29.87
C SER A 750 -34.36 -34.88 -31.36
N LEU A 751 -34.80 -35.91 -32.08
CA LEU A 751 -34.63 -35.96 -33.54
C LEU A 751 -35.23 -34.72 -34.23
N HIS A 752 -36.33 -34.17 -33.70
CA HIS A 752 -36.94 -32.96 -34.23
C HIS A 752 -36.03 -31.72 -34.07
N TRP A 753 -35.37 -31.58 -32.92
CA TRP A 753 -34.37 -30.54 -32.71
C TRP A 753 -33.19 -30.70 -33.67
N ALA A 754 -32.70 -31.93 -33.84
CA ALA A 754 -31.59 -32.23 -34.75
C ALA A 754 -31.90 -31.86 -36.21
N ILE A 755 -33.13 -32.15 -36.67
CA ILE A 755 -33.61 -31.73 -38.00
C ILE A 755 -33.60 -30.20 -38.12
N GLY A 756 -34.11 -29.49 -37.10
CA GLY A 756 -34.13 -28.02 -37.09
C GLY A 756 -32.74 -27.39 -37.08
N GLU A 757 -31.79 -27.95 -36.32
CA GLU A 757 -30.40 -27.51 -36.28
C GLU A 757 -29.73 -27.66 -37.65
N LEU A 758 -29.81 -28.86 -38.24
CA LEU A 758 -29.16 -29.17 -39.51
C LEU A 758 -29.81 -28.45 -40.69
N ALA A 759 -31.13 -28.25 -40.66
CA ALA A 759 -31.85 -27.48 -41.66
C ALA A 759 -31.35 -26.03 -41.76
N ASN A 760 -30.89 -25.41 -40.66
CA ASN A 760 -30.40 -24.04 -40.65
C ASN A 760 -28.89 -23.91 -40.90
N SER A 761 -28.21 -25.01 -41.21
CA SER A 761 -26.77 -25.02 -41.46
C SER A 761 -26.42 -24.70 -42.93
N HIS A 762 -25.31 -23.97 -43.12
CA HIS A 762 -24.95 -23.41 -44.42
C HIS A 762 -24.08 -24.36 -45.26
N THR A 763 -23.24 -25.20 -44.66
CA THR A 763 -22.51 -26.32 -45.29
C THR A 763 -21.82 -27.15 -44.20
N LEU A 764 -21.83 -28.49 -44.28
CA LEU A 764 -21.28 -29.38 -43.26
C LEU A 764 -20.24 -30.38 -43.81
N TRP A 765 -19.49 -30.96 -42.88
CA TRP A 765 -18.39 -31.91 -43.10
C TRP A 765 -18.90 -33.25 -43.62
N ASP A 766 -18.04 -34.05 -44.25
CA ASP A 766 -18.40 -35.32 -44.88
C ASP A 766 -19.04 -36.32 -43.89
N GLU A 767 -18.63 -36.29 -42.63
CA GLU A 767 -19.21 -37.08 -41.53
C GLU A 767 -20.70 -36.79 -41.34
N ILE A 768 -21.07 -35.52 -41.42
CA ILE A 768 -22.45 -35.07 -41.25
C ILE A 768 -23.24 -35.32 -42.54
N ASN A 769 -22.65 -35.01 -43.70
CA ASN A 769 -23.26 -35.24 -45.01
C ASN A 769 -23.63 -36.71 -45.18
N ASN A 770 -22.74 -37.63 -44.84
CA ASN A 770 -23.01 -39.07 -44.92
C ASN A 770 -24.10 -39.52 -43.93
N THR A 771 -24.11 -38.96 -42.71
CA THR A 771 -25.12 -39.29 -41.71
C THR A 771 -26.51 -38.80 -42.11
N VAL A 772 -26.63 -37.56 -42.59
CA VAL A 772 -27.91 -36.99 -43.07
C VAL A 772 -28.37 -37.72 -44.34
N LYS A 773 -27.44 -38.05 -45.24
CA LYS A 773 -27.75 -38.85 -46.43
C LYS A 773 -28.31 -40.22 -46.06
N ALA A 774 -27.68 -40.93 -45.13
CA ALA A 774 -28.16 -42.22 -44.64
C ALA A 774 -29.57 -42.11 -44.03
N PHE A 775 -29.81 -41.06 -43.23
CA PHE A 775 -31.10 -40.77 -42.62
C PHE A 775 -32.22 -40.55 -43.65
N LEU A 776 -31.97 -39.69 -44.65
CA LEU A 776 -32.96 -39.40 -45.68
C LEU A 776 -33.18 -40.59 -46.63
N THR A 777 -32.13 -41.32 -47.00
CA THR A 777 -32.25 -42.55 -47.79
C THR A 777 -33.10 -43.58 -47.07
N LEU A 778 -32.89 -43.79 -45.76
CA LEU A 778 -33.70 -44.72 -44.97
C LEU A 778 -35.18 -44.33 -44.99
N LEU A 779 -35.48 -43.02 -44.93
CA LEU A 779 -36.84 -42.50 -45.02
C LEU A 779 -37.48 -42.58 -46.42
N GLY A 780 -36.76 -43.09 -47.43
CA GLY A 780 -37.26 -43.33 -48.79
C GLY A 780 -36.83 -42.31 -49.84
N GLU A 781 -35.86 -41.44 -49.56
CA GLU A 781 -35.26 -40.62 -50.62
C GLU A 781 -34.29 -41.45 -51.48
N PRO A 782 -34.33 -41.33 -52.82
CA PRO A 782 -33.40 -42.05 -53.68
C PRO A 782 -31.97 -41.50 -53.51
N PRO A 783 -30.93 -42.33 -53.34
CA PRO A 783 -29.55 -41.86 -53.16
C PRO A 783 -29.03 -40.96 -54.29
N GLU A 784 -29.59 -41.07 -55.50
CA GLU A 784 -29.22 -40.22 -56.64
C GLU A 784 -29.76 -38.79 -56.54
N SER A 785 -30.82 -38.55 -55.75
CA SER A 785 -31.33 -37.20 -55.49
C SER A 785 -30.55 -36.48 -54.40
N LEU A 786 -29.80 -37.20 -53.55
CA LEU A 786 -29.05 -36.65 -52.42
C LEU A 786 -27.54 -36.49 -52.72
N LYS A 787 -27.18 -35.71 -53.75
CA LYS A 787 -25.78 -35.55 -54.18
C LYS A 787 -25.06 -34.40 -53.48
N THR A 788 -25.76 -33.31 -53.21
CA THR A 788 -25.22 -32.10 -52.60
C THR A 788 -25.88 -31.81 -51.26
N TRP A 789 -25.24 -30.99 -50.42
CA TRP A 789 -25.85 -30.48 -49.19
C TRP A 789 -27.16 -29.73 -49.46
N ASN A 790 -27.24 -29.00 -50.58
CA ASN A 790 -28.43 -28.27 -50.97
C ASN A 790 -29.61 -29.21 -51.31
N ASP A 791 -29.33 -30.38 -51.90
CA ASP A 791 -30.36 -31.38 -52.16
C ASP A 791 -30.94 -31.94 -50.84
N MET A 792 -30.07 -32.25 -49.88
CA MET A 792 -30.49 -32.69 -48.53
C MET A 792 -31.26 -31.59 -47.79
N LEU A 793 -30.84 -30.33 -47.91
CA LEU A 793 -31.54 -29.19 -47.30
C LEU A 793 -32.94 -28.99 -47.87
N ASN A 794 -33.17 -29.22 -49.16
CA ASN A 794 -34.49 -29.13 -49.78
C ASN A 794 -35.47 -30.17 -49.20
N VAL A 795 -34.96 -31.31 -48.73
CA VAL A 795 -35.77 -32.34 -48.06
C VAL A 795 -35.98 -32.00 -46.58
N LEU A 796 -34.95 -31.49 -45.88
CA LEU A 796 -35.04 -31.05 -44.49
C LEU A 796 -35.91 -29.77 -44.33
N ARG A 797 -35.99 -28.93 -45.37
CA ARG A 797 -36.81 -27.72 -45.48
C ARG A 797 -37.78 -27.83 -46.66
N PRO A 798 -38.83 -28.65 -46.54
CA PRO A 798 -39.79 -28.80 -47.63
C PRO A 798 -40.54 -27.48 -47.89
N PRO A 799 -41.01 -27.24 -49.14
CA PRO A 799 -41.87 -26.12 -49.49
C PRO A 799 -43.13 -26.03 -48.62
N ALA A 800 -43.61 -24.81 -48.36
CA ALA A 800 -44.76 -24.56 -47.48
C ALA A 800 -46.09 -25.18 -47.97
N ASP A 801 -46.17 -25.55 -49.25
CA ASP A 801 -47.32 -26.15 -49.93
C ASP A 801 -47.24 -27.70 -50.02
N MET A 802 -46.23 -28.33 -49.39
CA MET A 802 -46.10 -29.79 -49.37
C MET A 802 -47.28 -30.46 -48.62
N PRO A 803 -47.96 -31.46 -49.19
CA PRO A 803 -49.02 -32.20 -48.51
C PRO A 803 -48.55 -32.79 -47.17
N PRO A 804 -49.36 -32.73 -46.09
CA PRO A 804 -48.95 -33.19 -44.75
C PRO A 804 -48.49 -34.66 -44.71
N MET A 805 -49.06 -35.51 -45.57
CA MET A 805 -48.73 -36.93 -45.69
C MET A 805 -47.35 -37.19 -46.31
N LEU A 806 -46.77 -36.21 -47.01
CA LEU A 806 -45.43 -36.28 -47.60
C LEU A 806 -44.36 -35.60 -46.73
N SER A 807 -44.76 -35.00 -45.60
CA SER A 807 -43.83 -34.33 -44.70
C SER A 807 -42.81 -35.31 -44.11
N LEU A 808 -41.59 -34.82 -43.89
CA LEU A 808 -40.52 -35.58 -43.23
C LEU A 808 -40.99 -36.14 -41.86
N THR A 809 -41.76 -35.35 -41.12
CA THR A 809 -42.34 -35.75 -39.82
C THR A 809 -43.33 -36.90 -39.96
N ALA A 810 -44.18 -36.92 -41.00
CA ALA A 810 -45.10 -38.03 -41.26
C ALA A 810 -44.34 -39.31 -41.62
N ARG A 811 -43.27 -39.21 -42.42
CA ARG A 811 -42.42 -40.35 -42.82
C ARG A 811 -41.66 -40.96 -41.64
N ILE A 812 -41.12 -40.11 -40.75
CA ILE A 812 -40.48 -40.56 -39.50
C ILE A 812 -41.49 -41.33 -38.66
N LYS A 813 -42.69 -40.78 -38.46
CA LYS A 813 -43.74 -41.42 -37.66
C LYS A 813 -44.22 -42.74 -38.28
N GLU A 814 -44.36 -42.80 -39.60
CA GLU A 814 -44.68 -44.01 -40.34
C GLU A 814 -43.61 -45.09 -40.14
N MET A 815 -42.33 -44.70 -40.21
CA MET A 815 -41.18 -45.59 -39.98
C MET A 815 -41.13 -46.12 -38.54
N GLU A 816 -41.34 -45.25 -37.54
CA GLU A 816 -41.38 -45.64 -36.13
C GLU A 816 -42.57 -46.55 -35.79
N THR A 817 -43.68 -46.43 -36.54
CA THR A 817 -44.88 -47.26 -36.34
C THR A 817 -44.79 -48.62 -37.05
N SER A 818 -44.23 -48.64 -38.26
CA SER A 818 -44.13 -49.85 -39.09
C SER A 818 -42.94 -50.73 -38.73
N GLY A 819 -41.86 -50.15 -38.19
CA GLY A 819 -40.65 -50.88 -37.81
C GLY A 819 -39.83 -51.41 -39.00
N ALA A 820 -40.18 -51.05 -40.24
CA ALA A 820 -39.47 -51.47 -41.44
C ALA A 820 -39.36 -50.33 -42.47
N PRO A 821 -38.25 -50.24 -43.23
CA PRO A 821 -38.15 -49.31 -44.36
C PRO A 821 -39.16 -49.65 -45.46
N LYS A 822 -39.53 -48.66 -46.27
CA LYS A 822 -40.40 -48.88 -47.44
C LYS A 822 -39.73 -49.82 -48.44
N GLU A 823 -40.55 -50.59 -49.15
CA GLU A 823 -40.08 -51.53 -50.18
C GLU A 823 -39.32 -50.75 -51.28
N GLY A 824 -38.07 -51.14 -51.55
CA GLY A 824 -37.19 -50.47 -52.54
C GLY A 824 -36.15 -49.50 -51.98
N VAL A 825 -36.01 -49.35 -50.65
CA VAL A 825 -34.93 -48.55 -50.03
C VAL A 825 -33.56 -49.22 -50.20
N ASP A 826 -32.54 -48.45 -50.61
CA ASP A 826 -31.15 -48.91 -50.77
C ASP A 826 -30.43 -49.01 -49.41
N LEU A 827 -30.63 -50.14 -48.73
CA LEU A 827 -30.04 -50.43 -47.42
C LEU A 827 -28.50 -50.60 -47.47
N GLU A 828 -27.94 -50.96 -48.63
CA GLU A 828 -26.49 -51.08 -48.79
C GLU A 828 -25.83 -49.69 -48.76
N ASN A 829 -26.45 -48.69 -49.40
CA ASN A 829 -26.00 -47.31 -49.34
C ASN A 829 -26.11 -46.71 -47.93
N VAL A 830 -27.23 -46.94 -47.23
CA VAL A 830 -27.44 -46.51 -45.84
C VAL A 830 -26.32 -47.07 -44.96
N THR A 831 -26.04 -48.37 -45.07
CA THR A 831 -24.98 -49.04 -44.31
C THR A 831 -23.60 -48.47 -44.62
N LYS A 832 -23.31 -48.22 -45.90
CA LYS A 832 -22.03 -47.65 -46.34
C LYS A 832 -21.83 -46.25 -45.77
N CYS A 833 -22.83 -45.37 -45.88
CA CYS A 833 -22.77 -44.02 -45.36
C CYS A 833 -22.60 -43.97 -43.84
N LEU A 834 -23.33 -44.81 -43.08
CA LEU A 834 -23.19 -44.89 -41.62
C LEU A 834 -21.86 -45.49 -41.16
N LYS A 835 -21.40 -46.60 -41.78
CA LYS A 835 -20.17 -47.29 -41.36
C LYS A 835 -18.88 -46.57 -41.78
N THR A 836 -18.98 -45.49 -42.56
CA THR A 836 -17.82 -44.69 -42.95
C THR A 836 -17.19 -43.99 -41.73
N TYR A 837 -17.99 -43.64 -40.72
CA TYR A 837 -17.54 -42.95 -39.52
C TYR A 837 -18.17 -43.54 -38.26
N SER A 838 -17.44 -43.55 -37.15
CA SER A 838 -18.01 -43.97 -35.87
C SER A 838 -18.96 -42.92 -35.31
N ILE A 839 -19.92 -43.35 -34.50
CA ILE A 839 -20.83 -42.46 -33.79
C ILE A 839 -20.08 -41.41 -32.94
N ASP A 840 -18.95 -41.78 -32.32
CA ASP A 840 -18.13 -40.86 -31.55
C ASP A 840 -17.46 -39.79 -32.43
N GLN A 841 -17.03 -40.16 -33.64
CA GLN A 841 -16.50 -39.20 -34.61
C GLN A 841 -17.57 -38.19 -35.04
N VAL A 842 -18.79 -38.66 -35.34
CA VAL A 842 -19.91 -37.78 -35.71
C VAL A 842 -20.32 -36.88 -34.53
N ARG A 843 -20.43 -37.45 -33.32
CA ARG A 843 -20.85 -36.73 -32.09
C ARG A 843 -19.87 -35.64 -31.68
N ASN A 844 -18.58 -35.83 -31.92
CA ASN A 844 -17.56 -34.82 -31.67
C ASN A 844 -17.63 -33.62 -32.64
N ILE A 845 -18.26 -33.79 -33.81
CA ILE A 845 -18.37 -32.74 -34.84
C ILE A 845 -19.72 -32.03 -34.76
N ASN A 846 -20.83 -32.78 -34.69
CA ASN A 846 -22.18 -32.22 -34.57
C ASN A 846 -23.14 -33.15 -33.83
N VAL A 847 -23.79 -32.62 -32.79
CA VAL A 847 -24.68 -33.37 -31.91
C VAL A 847 -25.98 -33.75 -32.62
N GLY A 848 -26.57 -32.85 -33.42
CA GLY A 848 -27.76 -33.16 -34.23
C GLY A 848 -27.52 -34.30 -35.22
N ALA A 849 -26.35 -34.33 -35.86
CA ALA A 849 -25.95 -35.43 -36.73
C ALA A 849 -25.82 -36.76 -35.95
N ALA A 850 -25.24 -36.74 -34.74
CA ALA A 850 -25.15 -37.95 -33.92
C ALA A 850 -26.52 -38.49 -33.48
N VAL A 851 -27.49 -37.61 -33.19
CA VAL A 851 -28.88 -38.03 -32.92
C VAL A 851 -29.49 -38.72 -34.13
N MET A 852 -29.28 -38.18 -35.34
CA MET A 852 -29.71 -38.84 -36.57
C MET A 852 -29.01 -40.20 -36.75
N TYR A 853 -27.70 -40.27 -36.50
CA TYR A 853 -26.93 -41.51 -36.58
C TYR A 853 -27.50 -42.61 -35.68
N GLU A 854 -27.80 -42.28 -34.42
CA GLU A 854 -28.40 -43.19 -33.45
C GLU A 854 -29.79 -43.63 -33.89
N TRP A 855 -30.63 -42.70 -34.35
CA TRP A 855 -31.97 -43.01 -34.80
C TRP A 855 -31.93 -43.98 -35.99
N VAL A 856 -31.09 -43.71 -36.99
CA VAL A 856 -30.92 -44.60 -38.16
C VAL A 856 -30.39 -45.96 -37.73
N SER A 857 -29.41 -46.00 -36.81
CA SER A 857 -28.85 -47.25 -36.29
C SER A 857 -29.89 -48.08 -35.52
N ASN A 858 -30.74 -47.44 -34.72
CA ASN A 858 -31.79 -48.10 -33.95
C ASN A 858 -32.87 -48.68 -34.86
N VAL A 859 -33.35 -47.90 -35.83
CA VAL A 859 -34.33 -48.38 -36.83
C VAL A 859 -33.74 -49.51 -37.66
N TYR A 860 -32.47 -49.37 -38.08
CA TYR A 860 -31.77 -50.41 -38.84
C TYR A 860 -31.54 -51.68 -38.03
N SER A 861 -31.32 -51.60 -36.71
CA SER A 861 -31.13 -52.78 -35.84
C SER A 861 -32.42 -53.57 -35.53
N LEU A 862 -33.58 -52.95 -35.77
CA LEU A 862 -34.90 -53.59 -35.64
C LEU A 862 -35.31 -54.38 -36.89
N TYR A 863 -34.57 -54.21 -38.00
CA TYR A 863 -34.72 -54.87 -39.30
C TYR A 863 -33.56 -55.84 -39.52
#